data_AF-A0A954V0R5-F1
#
_entry.id   AF-A0A954V0R5-F1
#
_cell.length_a   1.000
_cell.length_b   1.000
_cell.length_c   1.000
_cell.angle_alpha   90.00
_cell.angle_beta   90.00
_cell.angle_gamma   90.00
#
_symmetry.space_group_name_H-M   'P 1'
#
loop_
_entity.id
_entity.type
_entity.pdbx_description
1 polymer ?
#
loop_
_entity_poly.entity_id
_entity_poly.type
_entity_poly.pdbx_seq_one_letter_code
_entity_poly.pdbx_strand_id
1 'polypeptide(L)'
;NVFAFLDAGDRLSVAGDVRLNTAHGGSVVSTVAGDVLAEQAAIGGSFAMNDVDVDSHALILRSLSAEGDIAANATTSGNVLAEARASAKGTGDTDRTSDDASNAELAAAGSDKEAPSADAKGKVTAGAATALNLVSIYATSNIGDRTQVTSSGSIALSAANSVDSSVKADASAVGSGTTEDGNTTGGTDRGLGIAVAINSADVAADASVGVLATVESRSGLKLSVTTETGSEDAVHQFSAEAISGAGGRKTGFAGSFALNKVHNRSQANVSASASIDVGEGPLELTSSNTATNTAKATPSVNATGETRGVGISFALNIAENETQSRLDESATIAGNNEADQDTRHKLVAESNQTATTEAKGGSGSETQPGEKALTPVFAIQAVRNVTEASTAPASSINLQGSLTLDSQATIRSNITAEGTATAENAARGLVLALDLGDNQTHASLGGDVITVGGISVNANADTAQQVDAKASAKGGDINPTEGGTDKDVADAKAVANRAGAKDNGQQAKKLKTPNGPVSFAAALAIGLSRSETSASIGDGSSVSTIDALTVTASGKSSSAVKADATALTVQAAQGEETPANSDDASGRGIGVAIAMNISSVSTLAEVGEGAQLQSRGLTVSAKTPAEESSDFSVEAVSGAGGGKVGAAGAFALDVIHNDVIARMDAALVDAGNTPIVVSANGKATSSNKATPSAVGEKRGIGASFALNITNNTTLAEIGDNALIRRSGTLSDGGATNVRVTAQSDNSTSTETKGGAGAEDEAGEKAVTPLFAITSARNQTTAHFSGDDSATSHVSGDVLVQATHVGNTSTKSEGSAVAKDTAVGLAFGFGFSNDEVIAEVDQNLLVDGDISILASNAATSVTDAKASSRGGKLDAAAGDADKNVADAKKEVRDADGQVIDDDDPLAKSPDGSMSVAGALAVNIGKATTVARQKTGSDLTAGGSLNIQALVQANANAKADASAVTIPPDEVPTTLPDPSQTGVGVAIGINAARITTQAGIEGNSETSAASISIDAGTDADSSQDNSFASEAISGAGVDKVGFAGALTINLVRNNVLANVGTGANLEFTNADTSNKNLSVTSRNAAKNEATATSSITNSPTKGIGPAIAANIADNSSVATVDDQVTFGSSVNDLTVTADGKYDMSTQAIGGATAQ
;
A
#
# COMPACT_ATOMS: atom_id res chain seq x y z
N ASN A 1 12.32 25.84 -32.19
CA ASN A 1 11.10 26.62 -32.50
C ASN A 1 10.81 26.58 -34.00
N VAL A 2 9.72 25.94 -34.43
CA VAL A 2 9.25 25.89 -35.83
C VAL A 2 7.78 26.32 -35.86
N PHE A 3 7.41 27.18 -36.82
CA PHE A 3 6.08 27.76 -36.90
C PHE A 3 5.48 27.60 -38.30
N ALA A 4 4.26 27.09 -38.39
CA ALA A 4 3.43 27.14 -39.58
C ALA A 4 2.06 27.74 -39.19
N PHE A 5 1.91 29.05 -39.40
CA PHE A 5 0.69 29.77 -39.06
C PHE A 5 -0.06 30.28 -40.28
N LEU A 6 -1.39 30.24 -40.21
CA LEU A 6 -2.26 31.08 -41.02
C LEU A 6 -2.67 32.30 -40.17
N ASP A 7 -1.90 33.38 -40.31
CA ASP A 7 -2.07 34.62 -39.54
C ASP A 7 -3.43 35.30 -39.78
N ALA A 8 -3.87 36.08 -38.79
CA ALA A 8 -5.18 36.71 -38.73
C ALA A 8 -5.42 37.70 -39.89
N GLY A 9 -6.62 37.66 -40.48
CA GLY A 9 -6.99 38.55 -41.60
C GLY A 9 -8.28 38.10 -42.28
N ASP A 10 -8.52 38.62 -43.49
CA ASP A 10 -9.68 38.26 -44.31
C ASP A 10 -9.76 36.74 -44.58
N ARG A 11 -10.99 36.21 -44.67
CA ARG A 11 -11.25 34.77 -44.80
C ARG A 11 -10.59 34.18 -46.05
N LEU A 12 -9.76 33.15 -45.86
CA LEU A 12 -9.16 32.39 -46.96
C LEU A 12 -10.16 31.40 -47.57
N SER A 13 -10.08 31.19 -48.88
CA SER A 13 -10.76 30.09 -49.58
C SER A 13 -9.78 29.34 -50.47
N VAL A 14 -9.81 28.00 -50.46
CA VAL A 14 -8.87 27.11 -51.15
C VAL A 14 -9.63 25.96 -51.83
N ALA A 15 -9.41 25.77 -53.13
CA ALA A 15 -10.06 24.71 -53.92
C ALA A 15 -9.34 23.34 -53.81
N GLY A 16 -8.98 22.95 -52.59
CA GLY A 16 -8.22 21.73 -52.28
C GLY A 16 -7.59 21.78 -50.88
N ASP A 17 -6.74 20.80 -50.60
CA ASP A 17 -6.18 20.56 -49.27
C ASP A 17 -5.35 21.73 -48.71
N VAL A 18 -5.43 21.93 -47.40
CA VAL A 18 -4.59 22.85 -46.62
C VAL A 18 -3.81 22.05 -45.58
N ARG A 19 -2.48 22.05 -45.67
CA ARG A 19 -1.61 21.34 -44.72
C ARG A 19 -0.57 22.28 -44.10
N LEU A 20 -0.66 22.46 -42.78
CA LEU A 20 0.34 23.10 -41.94
C LEU A 20 1.13 21.98 -41.25
N ASN A 21 2.38 21.77 -41.65
CA ASN A 21 3.23 20.76 -41.04
C ASN A 21 4.46 21.44 -40.42
N THR A 22 4.60 21.37 -39.10
CA THR A 22 5.86 21.64 -38.40
C THR A 22 6.42 20.34 -37.85
N ALA A 23 7.70 20.10 -38.07
CA ALA A 23 8.42 18.95 -37.55
C ALA A 23 9.80 19.44 -37.08
N HIS A 24 10.18 19.12 -35.85
CA HIS A 24 11.47 19.50 -35.29
C HIS A 24 12.11 18.33 -34.52
N GLY A 25 12.87 17.52 -35.25
CA GLY A 25 13.76 16.51 -34.68
C GLY A 25 15.15 17.09 -34.39
N GLY A 26 15.68 16.86 -33.19
CA GLY A 26 17.02 17.30 -32.78
C GLY A 26 17.70 16.35 -31.80
N SER A 27 19.04 16.36 -31.78
CA SER A 27 19.82 15.67 -30.76
C SER A 27 20.98 16.53 -30.27
N VAL A 28 21.20 16.51 -28.96
CA VAL A 28 22.21 17.31 -28.25
C VAL A 28 22.98 16.39 -27.31
N VAL A 29 24.27 16.18 -27.60
CA VAL A 29 25.14 15.30 -26.81
C VAL A 29 26.31 16.12 -26.26
N SER A 30 26.40 16.19 -24.93
CA SER A 30 27.40 16.95 -24.18
C SER A 30 28.18 16.01 -23.27
N THR A 31 29.32 15.49 -23.77
CA THR A 31 30.20 14.57 -23.02
C THR A 31 31.51 15.26 -22.63
N VAL A 32 31.92 15.13 -21.37
CA VAL A 32 33.20 15.64 -20.85
C VAL A 32 33.89 14.60 -19.98
N ALA A 33 35.22 14.47 -20.14
CA ALA A 33 36.05 13.56 -19.35
C ALA A 33 37.23 14.31 -18.71
N GLY A 34 37.35 14.23 -17.39
CA GLY A 34 38.44 14.77 -16.58
C GLY A 34 39.33 13.65 -16.02
N ASP A 35 40.05 12.96 -16.90
CA ASP A 35 40.90 11.81 -16.53
C ASP A 35 42.35 12.24 -16.26
N VAL A 36 42.84 11.98 -15.04
CA VAL A 36 44.18 12.40 -14.59
C VAL A 36 45.00 11.21 -14.10
N LEU A 37 46.19 11.03 -14.70
CA LEU A 37 47.22 10.09 -14.28
C LEU A 37 48.44 10.89 -13.80
N ALA A 38 48.85 10.74 -12.53
CA ALA A 38 49.99 11.45 -11.96
C ALA A 38 50.64 10.69 -10.79
N GLU A 39 51.95 10.80 -10.62
CA GLU A 39 52.71 9.95 -9.68
C GLU A 39 52.48 10.25 -8.18
N GLN A 40 51.87 11.40 -7.85
CA GLN A 40 51.85 11.94 -6.48
C GLN A 40 50.47 12.40 -6.01
N ALA A 41 49.79 13.24 -6.81
CA ALA A 41 48.43 13.71 -6.56
C ALA A 41 47.72 13.90 -7.90
N ALA A 42 46.43 13.54 -7.96
CA ALA A 42 45.61 13.68 -9.17
C ALA A 42 44.20 14.18 -8.78
N ILE A 43 43.72 15.20 -9.48
CA ILE A 43 42.40 15.80 -9.27
C ILE A 43 41.69 15.86 -10.63
N GLY A 44 40.80 14.90 -10.88
CA GLY A 44 39.91 14.88 -12.03
C GLY A 44 38.63 15.64 -11.72
N GLY A 45 38.30 16.65 -12.51
CA GLY A 45 37.07 17.43 -12.38
C GLY A 45 36.33 17.54 -13.71
N SER A 46 35.03 17.31 -13.70
CA SER A 46 34.17 17.44 -14.89
C SER A 46 32.77 17.94 -14.54
N PHE A 47 32.17 18.68 -15.48
CA PHE A 47 30.87 19.33 -15.32
C PHE A 47 30.12 19.35 -16.65
N ALA A 48 28.91 18.80 -16.69
CA ALA A 48 28.05 18.75 -17.88
C ALA A 48 26.72 19.48 -17.63
N MET A 49 26.16 20.07 -18.68
CA MET A 49 24.88 20.77 -18.69
C MET A 49 24.29 20.71 -20.09
N ASN A 50 22.98 20.51 -20.21
CA ASN A 50 22.21 20.86 -21.42
C ASN A 50 20.97 21.66 -20.99
N ASP A 51 20.61 22.65 -21.80
CA ASP A 51 19.43 23.51 -21.67
C ASP A 51 18.84 23.62 -23.08
N VAL A 52 17.64 23.08 -23.30
CA VAL A 52 17.08 22.81 -24.63
C VAL A 52 15.61 23.24 -24.68
N ASP A 53 15.31 24.23 -25.53
CA ASP A 53 13.95 24.74 -25.78
C ASP A 53 13.52 24.46 -27.23
N VAL A 54 12.37 23.79 -27.41
CA VAL A 54 11.83 23.37 -28.71
C VAL A 54 10.32 23.58 -28.79
N ASP A 55 9.91 24.72 -29.35
CA ASP A 55 8.56 24.88 -29.89
C ASP A 55 8.39 24.20 -31.26
N SER A 56 7.20 23.67 -31.52
CA SER A 56 6.65 23.33 -32.84
C SER A 56 5.16 23.68 -32.85
N HIS A 57 4.75 24.69 -33.65
CA HIS A 57 3.37 25.15 -33.68
C HIS A 57 2.76 25.17 -35.09
N ALA A 58 1.62 24.49 -35.25
CA ALA A 58 0.76 24.52 -36.44
C ALA A 58 -0.56 25.24 -36.10
N LEU A 59 -0.72 26.50 -36.52
CA LEU A 59 -1.76 27.41 -36.01
C LEU A 59 -2.68 27.95 -37.12
N ILE A 60 -3.99 27.82 -36.95
CA ILE A 60 -5.01 28.42 -37.83
C ILE A 60 -5.65 29.60 -37.10
N LEU A 61 -5.12 30.81 -37.32
CA LEU A 61 -5.51 32.06 -36.62
C LEU A 61 -6.39 32.99 -37.47
N ARG A 62 -6.81 32.53 -38.66
CA ARG A 62 -7.81 33.19 -39.51
C ARG A 62 -8.90 32.21 -39.93
N SER A 63 -10.06 32.76 -40.27
CA SER A 63 -11.12 31.97 -40.90
C SER A 63 -10.68 31.42 -42.26
N LEU A 64 -11.03 30.16 -42.52
CA LEU A 64 -10.56 29.34 -43.62
C LEU A 64 -11.74 28.54 -44.20
N SER A 65 -11.74 28.35 -45.52
CA SER A 65 -12.65 27.43 -46.22
C SER A 65 -11.85 26.61 -47.24
N ALA A 66 -11.92 25.29 -47.17
CA ALA A 66 -11.20 24.36 -48.05
C ALA A 66 -12.15 23.37 -48.72
N GLU A 67 -11.93 23.09 -50.01
CA GLU A 67 -12.65 22.03 -50.74
C GLU A 67 -12.06 20.63 -50.50
N GLY A 68 -10.82 20.55 -49.97
CA GLY A 68 -10.14 19.31 -49.56
C GLY A 68 -9.84 19.27 -48.05
N ASP A 69 -8.98 18.35 -47.62
CA ASP A 69 -8.64 18.16 -46.19
C ASP A 69 -7.96 19.39 -45.57
N ILE A 70 -8.25 19.67 -44.29
CA ILE A 70 -7.48 20.62 -43.48
C ILE A 70 -6.69 19.85 -42.44
N ALA A 71 -5.36 19.89 -42.50
CA ALA A 71 -4.49 19.27 -41.50
C ALA A 71 -3.51 20.28 -40.90
N ALA A 72 -3.41 20.31 -39.57
CA ALA A 72 -2.38 21.03 -38.83
C ALA A 72 -1.64 20.04 -37.93
N ASN A 73 -0.38 19.77 -38.26
CA ASN A 73 0.43 18.73 -37.63
C ASN A 73 1.70 19.36 -37.07
N ALA A 74 1.89 19.26 -35.76
CA ALA A 74 3.08 19.74 -35.07
C ALA A 74 3.78 18.55 -34.39
N THR A 75 4.93 18.11 -34.93
CA THR A 75 5.75 17.08 -34.30
C THR A 75 7.06 17.64 -33.76
N THR A 76 7.56 16.99 -32.71
CA THR A 76 8.84 17.27 -32.05
C THR A 76 9.50 15.95 -31.67
N SER A 77 10.82 15.87 -31.84
CA SER A 77 11.62 14.78 -31.27
C SER A 77 12.94 15.32 -30.72
N GLY A 78 13.29 14.90 -29.51
CA GLY A 78 14.49 15.35 -28.80
C GLY A 78 15.24 14.17 -28.18
N ASN A 79 16.51 14.00 -28.54
CA ASN A 79 17.43 13.11 -27.84
C ASN A 79 18.56 13.92 -27.20
N VAL A 80 18.48 14.11 -25.88
CA VAL A 80 19.36 14.97 -25.10
C VAL A 80 20.15 14.12 -24.10
N LEU A 81 21.48 14.16 -24.21
CA LEU A 81 22.41 13.43 -23.35
C LEU A 81 23.47 14.38 -22.78
N ALA A 82 23.58 14.41 -21.45
CA ALA A 82 24.66 15.11 -20.74
C ALA A 82 25.46 14.13 -19.87
N GLU A 83 26.74 13.90 -20.21
CA GLU A 83 27.62 12.95 -19.50
C GLU A 83 28.90 13.63 -18.99
N ALA A 84 29.12 13.58 -17.67
CA ALA A 84 30.34 14.00 -17.02
C ALA A 84 31.08 12.81 -16.42
N ARG A 85 32.34 12.58 -16.83
CA ARG A 85 33.24 11.56 -16.26
C ARG A 85 34.46 12.19 -15.61
N ALA A 86 34.92 11.68 -14.47
CA ALA A 86 36.14 12.14 -13.80
C ALA A 86 36.92 10.97 -13.20
N SER A 87 38.23 10.92 -13.43
CA SER A 87 39.12 9.92 -12.82
C SER A 87 40.45 10.49 -12.36
N ALA A 88 40.99 9.91 -11.30
CA ALA A 88 42.25 10.27 -10.69
C ALA A 88 42.99 8.99 -10.23
N LYS A 89 44.00 8.56 -10.99
CA LYS A 89 44.81 7.39 -10.65
C LYS A 89 46.26 7.79 -10.35
N GLY A 90 46.75 7.34 -9.20
CA GLY A 90 48.13 7.51 -8.78
C GLY A 90 48.99 6.28 -9.08
N THR A 91 50.17 6.48 -9.65
CA THR A 91 51.21 5.45 -9.83
C THR A 91 52.50 5.94 -9.16
N GLY A 92 52.74 5.58 -7.89
CA GLY A 92 53.92 6.05 -7.12
C GLY A 92 55.25 5.66 -7.79
N ASP A 93 56.35 6.42 -7.65
CA ASP A 93 57.07 6.54 -6.37
C ASP A 93 58.10 7.70 -6.37
N THR A 94 57.71 8.92 -5.95
CA THR A 94 58.64 10.03 -5.65
C THR A 94 58.12 10.96 -4.54
N ASP A 95 59.05 11.55 -3.76
CA ASP A 95 58.77 12.52 -2.69
C ASP A 95 58.75 13.98 -3.19
N ARG A 96 57.58 14.52 -3.54
CA ARG A 96 57.32 15.98 -3.56
C ARG A 96 55.94 16.29 -2.96
N THR A 97 55.70 17.55 -2.61
CA THR A 97 54.52 18.00 -1.84
C THR A 97 53.44 18.62 -2.73
N SER A 98 52.21 18.75 -2.20
CA SER A 98 51.11 19.53 -2.79
C SER A 98 51.54 20.93 -3.22
N ASP A 99 52.38 21.54 -2.40
CA ASP A 99 52.80 22.93 -2.50
C ASP A 99 53.70 23.12 -3.74
N ASP A 100 54.52 22.13 -4.09
CA ASP A 100 55.34 22.15 -5.31
C ASP A 100 54.48 22.15 -6.59
N ALA A 101 53.40 21.35 -6.61
CA ALA A 101 52.48 21.28 -7.75
C ALA A 101 51.67 22.58 -7.88
N SER A 102 51.11 23.07 -6.77
CA SER A 102 50.33 24.30 -6.73
C SER A 102 51.17 25.53 -7.13
N ASN A 103 52.42 25.59 -6.67
CA ASN A 103 53.36 26.64 -7.06
C ASN A 103 53.80 26.56 -8.53
N ALA A 104 53.85 25.36 -9.13
CA ALA A 104 54.11 25.21 -10.56
C ALA A 104 52.97 25.76 -11.43
N GLU A 105 51.71 25.53 -11.04
CA GLU A 105 50.54 26.09 -11.72
C GLU A 105 50.42 27.61 -11.54
N LEU A 106 50.70 28.13 -10.33
CA LEU A 106 50.78 29.57 -10.07
C LEU A 106 51.90 30.25 -10.88
N ALA A 107 53.06 29.61 -11.02
CA ALA A 107 54.15 30.08 -11.87
C ALA A 107 53.77 30.06 -13.37
N ALA A 108 53.07 29.03 -13.84
CA ALA A 108 52.54 28.96 -15.20
C ALA A 108 51.46 30.03 -15.48
N ALA A 109 50.69 30.42 -14.46
CA ALA A 109 49.75 31.53 -14.50
C ALA A 109 50.40 32.92 -14.33
N GLY A 110 51.73 33.01 -14.17
CA GLY A 110 52.46 34.27 -14.01
C GLY A 110 52.27 34.98 -12.67
N SER A 111 52.02 34.22 -11.60
CA SER A 111 51.77 34.74 -10.25
C SER A 111 52.97 34.57 -9.32
N ASP A 112 53.58 35.68 -8.88
CA ASP A 112 54.65 35.72 -7.86
C ASP A 112 54.18 35.40 -6.41
N LYS A 113 53.09 34.63 -6.26
CA LYS A 113 52.54 34.22 -4.96
C LYS A 113 52.72 32.72 -4.77
N GLU A 114 53.33 32.35 -3.64
CA GLU A 114 53.27 31.00 -3.12
C GLU A 114 51.82 30.63 -2.77
N ALA A 115 51.45 29.37 -3.02
CA ALA A 115 50.19 28.79 -2.57
C ALA A 115 50.12 28.79 -1.03
N PRO A 116 48.92 28.86 -0.42
CA PRO A 116 48.78 28.64 1.02
C PRO A 116 49.24 27.23 1.38
N SER A 117 50.40 27.12 2.04
CA SER A 117 51.01 25.82 2.37
C SER A 117 50.06 24.96 3.19
N ALA A 118 49.88 23.71 2.77
CA ALA A 118 49.05 22.75 3.44
C ALA A 118 49.93 21.79 4.26
N ASP A 119 49.82 21.84 5.60
CA ASP A 119 50.46 20.89 6.53
C ASP A 119 50.01 19.41 6.34
N ALA A 120 49.18 19.13 5.32
CA ALA A 120 48.66 17.83 4.94
C ALA A 120 49.71 16.95 4.23
N LYS A 121 50.68 16.43 4.99
CA LYS A 121 51.58 15.37 4.50
C LYS A 121 50.79 14.09 4.15
N GLY A 122 50.48 13.89 2.88
CA GLY A 122 49.86 12.67 2.36
C GLY A 122 49.47 12.77 0.88
N LYS A 123 49.54 11.65 0.15
CA LYS A 123 49.14 11.56 -1.26
C LYS A 123 47.61 11.55 -1.38
N VAL A 124 47.04 12.32 -2.32
CA VAL A 124 45.58 12.50 -2.48
C VAL A 124 45.14 12.26 -3.92
N THR A 125 44.05 11.52 -4.10
CA THR A 125 43.28 11.46 -5.36
C THR A 125 41.85 11.98 -5.15
N ALA A 126 41.34 12.73 -6.12
CA ALA A 126 39.95 13.19 -6.13
C ALA A 126 39.35 13.13 -7.53
N GLY A 127 38.14 12.59 -7.64
CA GLY A 127 37.29 12.62 -8.82
C GLY A 127 35.99 13.35 -8.49
N ALA A 128 35.63 14.37 -9.27
CA ALA A 128 34.39 15.12 -9.13
C ALA A 128 33.67 15.22 -10.47
N ALA A 129 32.46 14.67 -10.55
CA ALA A 129 31.59 14.74 -11.71
C ALA A 129 30.24 15.37 -11.32
N THR A 130 29.75 16.30 -12.13
CA THR A 130 28.41 16.89 -11.96
C THR A 130 27.75 17.06 -13.32
N ALA A 131 26.47 16.72 -13.46
CA ALA A 131 25.76 16.71 -14.72
C ALA A 131 24.30 17.19 -14.56
N LEU A 132 23.87 18.09 -15.44
CA LEU A 132 22.56 18.75 -15.38
C LEU A 132 21.79 18.62 -16.72
N ASN A 133 20.64 17.96 -16.68
CA ASN A 133 19.56 18.09 -17.65
C ASN A 133 19.00 19.55 -17.72
N LEU A 134 18.15 19.87 -18.71
CA LEU A 134 17.06 20.87 -18.70
C LEU A 134 16.44 20.90 -20.11
N VAL A 135 15.14 20.60 -20.19
CA VAL A 135 14.43 20.40 -21.46
C VAL A 135 13.03 21.00 -21.37
N SER A 136 12.66 21.80 -22.37
CA SER A 136 11.30 22.27 -22.66
C SER A 136 10.98 21.87 -24.10
N ILE A 137 9.98 21.00 -24.29
CA ILE A 137 9.56 20.54 -25.64
C ILE A 137 8.05 20.66 -25.76
N TYR A 138 7.60 21.54 -26.66
CA TYR A 138 6.20 21.89 -26.85
C TYR A 138 5.76 21.65 -28.29
N ALA A 139 4.75 20.80 -28.47
CA ALA A 139 4.05 20.63 -29.74
C ALA A 139 2.63 21.20 -29.63
N THR A 140 2.25 22.16 -30.48
CA THR A 140 0.90 22.74 -30.46
C THR A 140 0.26 22.67 -31.84
N SER A 141 -0.94 22.12 -31.94
CA SER A 141 -1.80 22.26 -33.11
C SER A 141 -3.12 22.89 -32.70
N ASN A 142 -3.46 24.04 -33.29
CA ASN A 142 -4.58 24.85 -32.79
C ASN A 142 -5.39 25.54 -33.89
N ILE A 143 -6.71 25.49 -33.74
CA ILE A 143 -7.66 26.42 -34.39
C ILE A 143 -7.95 27.55 -33.39
N GLY A 144 -7.64 28.79 -33.75
CA GLY A 144 -7.67 29.93 -32.84
C GLY A 144 -9.06 30.40 -32.44
N ASP A 145 -9.14 31.11 -31.31
CA ASP A 145 -10.32 31.82 -30.81
C ASP A 145 -11.10 32.55 -31.91
N ARG A 146 -12.43 32.36 -31.95
CA ARG A 146 -13.37 33.07 -32.85
C ARG A 146 -13.06 32.95 -34.35
N THR A 147 -12.23 31.98 -34.76
CA THR A 147 -12.03 31.64 -36.18
C THR A 147 -13.19 30.80 -36.71
N GLN A 148 -13.39 30.80 -38.04
CA GLN A 148 -14.37 29.94 -38.72
C GLN A 148 -13.64 29.07 -39.74
N VAL A 149 -13.64 27.75 -39.55
CA VAL A 149 -12.87 26.79 -40.36
C VAL A 149 -13.82 25.76 -40.99
N THR A 150 -14.04 25.86 -42.30
CA THR A 150 -14.93 24.98 -43.08
C THR A 150 -14.12 24.06 -44.01
N SER A 151 -14.39 22.76 -43.99
CA SER A 151 -13.78 21.72 -44.84
C SER A 151 -14.86 20.85 -45.49
N SER A 152 -14.73 20.56 -46.79
CA SER A 152 -15.47 19.43 -47.42
C SER A 152 -14.70 18.11 -47.45
N GLY A 153 -13.47 18.09 -46.94
CA GLY A 153 -12.79 16.86 -46.51
C GLY A 153 -12.90 16.67 -45.00
N SER A 154 -11.85 16.11 -44.41
CA SER A 154 -11.67 16.01 -42.95
C SER A 154 -11.03 17.28 -42.36
N ILE A 155 -11.03 17.38 -41.02
CA ILE A 155 -10.21 18.34 -40.27
C ILE A 155 -9.38 17.57 -39.24
N ALA A 156 -8.06 17.71 -39.26
CA ALA A 156 -7.14 17.00 -38.38
C ALA A 156 -6.15 17.96 -37.71
N LEU A 157 -6.17 18.00 -36.38
CA LEU A 157 -5.17 18.66 -35.54
C LEU A 157 -4.35 17.58 -34.85
N SER A 158 -3.05 17.50 -35.13
CA SER A 158 -2.14 16.60 -34.41
C SER A 158 -1.00 17.35 -33.75
N ALA A 159 -0.71 16.98 -32.50
CA ALA A 159 0.48 17.40 -31.76
C ALA A 159 1.20 16.15 -31.27
N ALA A 160 2.50 16.04 -31.49
CA ALA A 160 3.27 14.87 -31.10
C ALA A 160 4.66 15.24 -30.59
N ASN A 161 5.11 14.51 -29.58
CA ASN A 161 6.42 14.68 -28.95
C ASN A 161 7.07 13.32 -28.71
N SER A 162 8.40 13.27 -28.75
CA SER A 162 9.16 12.08 -28.31
C SER A 162 10.48 12.56 -27.72
N VAL A 163 10.77 12.14 -26.49
CA VAL A 163 11.80 12.78 -25.67
C VAL A 163 12.61 11.73 -24.91
N ASP A 164 13.82 11.47 -25.39
CA ASP A 164 14.87 10.81 -24.63
C ASP A 164 15.72 11.90 -23.97
N SER A 165 15.67 12.01 -22.64
CA SER A 165 16.35 13.03 -21.85
C SER A 165 17.13 12.34 -20.73
N SER A 166 18.46 12.34 -20.85
CA SER A 166 19.34 11.52 -20.02
C SER A 166 20.55 12.29 -19.51
N VAL A 167 20.88 12.07 -18.23
CA VAL A 167 22.03 12.70 -17.57
C VAL A 167 22.81 11.69 -16.73
N LYS A 168 24.14 11.73 -16.84
CA LYS A 168 25.04 10.82 -16.13
C LYS A 168 26.24 11.58 -15.54
N ALA A 169 26.49 11.39 -14.24
CA ALA A 169 27.71 11.84 -13.57
C ALA A 169 28.47 10.65 -13.01
N ASP A 170 29.71 10.46 -13.45
CA ASP A 170 30.56 9.31 -13.14
C ASP A 170 31.91 9.78 -12.57
N ALA A 171 32.07 9.63 -11.26
CA ALA A 171 33.31 9.82 -10.52
C ALA A 171 33.87 8.47 -10.01
N SER A 172 33.60 7.37 -10.72
CA SER A 172 33.87 5.99 -10.31
C SER A 172 35.33 5.64 -10.01
N ALA A 173 36.29 6.46 -10.46
CA ALA A 173 37.68 6.07 -10.60
C ALA A 173 38.65 6.95 -9.79
N VAL A 174 38.66 6.74 -8.48
CA VAL A 174 39.78 7.09 -7.58
C VAL A 174 40.61 5.83 -7.25
N GLY A 175 41.89 6.00 -6.94
CA GLY A 175 42.94 5.02 -7.23
C GLY A 175 42.87 3.65 -6.54
N SER A 176 42.75 2.58 -7.33
CA SER A 176 43.28 1.25 -7.01
C SER A 176 44.49 0.98 -7.90
N GLY A 177 45.64 0.68 -7.29
CA GLY A 177 46.93 0.48 -7.97
C GLY A 177 47.46 -0.92 -7.75
N THR A 178 47.09 -1.87 -8.61
CA THR A 178 47.73 -3.19 -8.68
C THR A 178 49.02 -3.11 -9.50
N THR A 179 50.16 -3.42 -8.88
CA THR A 179 51.39 -3.71 -9.63
C THR A 179 51.29 -5.08 -10.31
N GLU A 180 52.08 -5.32 -11.37
CA GLU A 180 52.07 -6.61 -12.10
C GLU A 180 52.44 -7.82 -11.21
N ASP A 181 53.14 -7.60 -10.10
CA ASP A 181 53.50 -8.63 -9.11
C ASP A 181 52.40 -8.96 -8.07
N GLY A 182 51.23 -8.31 -8.13
CA GLY A 182 50.08 -8.61 -7.26
C GLY A 182 50.19 -8.16 -5.79
N ASN A 183 51.11 -7.25 -5.45
CA ASN A 183 51.26 -6.69 -4.10
C ASN A 183 50.68 -5.26 -4.01
N THR A 184 49.95 -4.94 -2.94
CA THR A 184 48.98 -3.81 -2.88
C THR A 184 49.55 -2.47 -2.38
N THR A 185 50.87 -2.26 -2.42
CA THR A 185 51.54 -1.14 -1.74
C THR A 185 51.56 0.21 -2.48
N GLY A 186 50.95 0.33 -3.68
CA GLY A 186 51.14 1.47 -4.58
C GLY A 186 50.16 2.66 -4.50
N GLY A 187 49.13 2.61 -3.64
CA GLY A 187 48.00 3.57 -3.65
C GLY A 187 48.22 4.91 -2.93
N THR A 188 47.39 5.91 -3.25
CA THR A 188 47.34 7.20 -2.54
C THR A 188 46.60 7.09 -1.21
N ASP A 189 47.03 7.82 -0.17
CA ASP A 189 46.48 7.72 1.19
C ASP A 189 45.02 8.16 1.31
N ARG A 190 44.55 9.13 0.52
CA ARG A 190 43.14 9.60 0.57
C ARG A 190 42.53 9.62 -0.83
N GLY A 191 41.29 9.14 -0.94
CA GLY A 191 40.51 9.06 -2.18
C GLY A 191 39.10 9.62 -1.97
N LEU A 192 38.64 10.42 -2.92
CA LEU A 192 37.34 11.10 -2.86
C LEU A 192 36.65 11.06 -4.23
N GLY A 193 35.54 10.34 -4.36
CA GLY A 193 34.66 10.38 -5.52
C GLY A 193 33.34 11.08 -5.19
N ILE A 194 33.03 12.16 -5.90
CA ILE A 194 31.76 12.92 -5.77
C ILE A 194 31.04 12.93 -7.11
N ALA A 195 29.79 12.46 -7.12
CA ALA A 195 28.90 12.45 -8.28
C ALA A 195 27.61 13.24 -7.98
N VAL A 196 27.18 14.07 -8.92
CA VAL A 196 25.91 14.81 -8.87
C VAL A 196 25.22 14.78 -10.24
N ALA A 197 24.01 14.25 -10.38
CA ALA A 197 23.26 14.09 -11.62
C ALA A 197 21.79 14.50 -11.42
N ILE A 198 21.26 15.34 -12.29
CA ILE A 198 20.01 16.06 -12.05
C ILE A 198 19.28 16.29 -13.38
N ASN A 199 17.94 16.26 -13.39
CA ASN A 199 17.07 17.30 -13.98
C ASN A 199 16.14 16.83 -15.14
N SER A 200 14.80 16.84 -14.95
CA SER A 200 13.84 17.97 -15.08
C SER A 200 13.51 18.38 -16.54
N ALA A 201 12.49 17.77 -17.14
CA ALA A 201 12.06 18.02 -18.52
C ALA A 201 10.56 18.33 -18.64
N ASP A 202 10.19 19.58 -18.95
CA ASP A 202 8.81 20.00 -19.23
C ASP A 202 8.44 19.65 -20.67
N VAL A 203 7.44 18.79 -20.83
CA VAL A 203 7.10 18.20 -22.12
C VAL A 203 5.59 18.27 -22.28
N ALA A 204 5.13 18.99 -23.31
CA ALA A 204 3.71 19.07 -23.61
C ALA A 204 3.40 18.90 -25.10
N ALA A 205 2.26 18.26 -25.37
CA ALA A 205 1.63 18.25 -26.68
C ALA A 205 0.15 18.60 -26.53
N ASP A 206 -0.27 19.68 -27.18
CA ASP A 206 -1.61 20.25 -27.06
C ASP A 206 -2.26 20.39 -28.46
N ALA A 207 -3.30 19.60 -28.74
CA ALA A 207 -4.14 19.69 -29.92
C ALA A 207 -5.51 20.29 -29.55
N SER A 208 -5.89 21.45 -30.12
CA SER A 208 -7.04 22.20 -29.59
C SER A 208 -7.85 23.03 -30.58
N VAL A 209 -9.14 23.21 -30.26
CA VAL A 209 -10.03 24.19 -30.88
C VAL A 209 -10.35 25.29 -29.85
N GLY A 210 -10.09 26.56 -30.21
CA GLY A 210 -10.17 27.71 -29.32
C GLY A 210 -11.58 28.22 -29.02
N VAL A 211 -11.66 29.19 -28.10
CA VAL A 211 -12.93 29.69 -27.53
C VAL A 211 -13.76 30.39 -28.59
N LEU A 212 -15.05 30.04 -28.65
CA LEU A 212 -16.01 30.56 -29.64
C LEU A 212 -15.60 30.36 -31.11
N ALA A 213 -14.71 29.40 -31.40
CA ALA A 213 -14.42 29.01 -32.78
C ALA A 213 -15.60 28.26 -33.41
N THR A 214 -15.72 28.32 -34.74
CA THR A 214 -16.67 27.52 -35.52
C THR A 214 -15.90 26.59 -36.44
N VAL A 215 -16.15 25.29 -36.35
CA VAL A 215 -15.48 24.26 -37.15
C VAL A 215 -16.55 23.44 -37.87
N GLU A 216 -16.50 23.40 -39.19
CA GLU A 216 -17.43 22.67 -40.04
C GLU A 216 -16.63 21.67 -40.89
N SER A 217 -16.83 20.38 -40.71
CA SER A 217 -16.15 19.31 -41.46
C SER A 217 -17.19 18.38 -42.07
N ARG A 218 -16.97 17.89 -43.30
CA ARG A 218 -17.82 16.84 -43.87
C ARG A 218 -17.38 15.43 -43.49
N SER A 219 -16.10 15.23 -43.21
CA SER A 219 -15.51 13.91 -42.99
C SER A 219 -14.80 13.81 -41.64
N GLY A 220 -15.40 14.37 -40.59
CA GLY A 220 -14.93 14.23 -39.21
C GLY A 220 -13.95 15.30 -38.73
N LEU A 221 -13.81 15.39 -37.41
CA LEU A 221 -12.82 16.21 -36.72
C LEU A 221 -11.95 15.32 -35.85
N LYS A 222 -10.63 15.36 -36.05
CA LYS A 222 -9.65 14.63 -35.23
C LYS A 222 -8.72 15.59 -34.48
N LEU A 223 -8.69 15.50 -33.16
CA LEU A 223 -7.67 16.05 -32.28
C LEU A 223 -6.84 14.87 -31.75
N SER A 224 -5.57 14.80 -32.13
CA SER A 224 -4.70 13.65 -31.86
C SER A 224 -3.41 14.09 -31.17
N VAL A 225 -3.23 13.68 -29.93
CA VAL A 225 -2.00 13.83 -29.16
C VAL A 225 -1.42 12.46 -28.85
N THR A 226 -0.15 12.24 -29.21
CA THR A 226 0.56 10.98 -28.93
C THR A 226 2.05 11.23 -28.73
N THR A 227 2.72 10.25 -28.11
CA THR A 227 4.14 10.04 -28.36
C THR A 227 4.38 9.79 -29.87
N GLU A 228 5.51 10.25 -30.44
CA GLU A 228 5.65 10.39 -31.91
C GLU A 228 5.50 9.07 -32.72
N THR A 229 4.77 9.15 -33.85
CA THR A 229 4.39 8.01 -34.69
C THR A 229 5.55 7.44 -35.52
N GLY A 230 5.84 6.14 -35.40
CA GLY A 230 6.76 5.45 -36.33
C GLY A 230 7.30 4.09 -35.86
N SER A 231 7.18 3.80 -34.56
CA SER A 231 7.50 2.51 -33.93
C SER A 231 6.36 2.14 -32.97
N GLU A 232 6.25 0.86 -32.63
CA GLU A 232 5.24 0.35 -31.68
C GLU A 232 5.62 0.67 -30.20
N ASP A 233 6.86 1.10 -29.94
CA ASP A 233 7.44 1.38 -28.60
C ASP A 233 7.70 2.89 -28.34
N ALA A 234 6.76 3.79 -28.65
CA ALA A 234 6.98 5.24 -28.52
C ALA A 234 6.81 5.75 -27.06
N VAL A 235 7.94 5.98 -26.36
CA VAL A 235 8.00 6.28 -24.91
C VAL A 235 8.90 7.50 -24.62
N HIS A 236 8.47 8.41 -23.75
CA HIS A 236 9.37 9.42 -23.16
C HIS A 236 10.28 8.79 -22.09
N GLN A 237 11.59 9.03 -22.17
CA GLN A 237 12.57 8.48 -21.23
C GLN A 237 13.32 9.60 -20.52
N PHE A 238 12.98 9.85 -19.26
CA PHE A 238 13.62 10.83 -18.38
C PHE A 238 14.51 10.10 -17.38
N SER A 239 15.82 10.37 -17.36
CA SER A 239 16.76 9.62 -16.51
C SER A 239 17.92 10.45 -15.96
N ALA A 240 18.26 10.23 -14.69
CA ALA A 240 19.43 10.79 -14.02
C ALA A 240 20.21 9.75 -13.21
N GLU A 241 21.51 9.60 -13.47
CA GLU A 241 22.37 8.60 -12.84
C GLU A 241 23.67 9.21 -12.29
N ALA A 242 23.95 8.98 -11.00
CA ALA A 242 25.16 9.43 -10.31
C ALA A 242 25.94 8.24 -9.74
N ILE A 243 27.20 8.09 -10.16
CA ILE A 243 28.10 6.98 -9.79
C ILE A 243 29.37 7.54 -9.13
N SER A 244 29.63 7.20 -7.87
CA SER A 244 30.81 7.69 -7.11
C SER A 244 31.83 6.59 -6.81
N GLY A 245 33.13 6.89 -6.99
CA GLY A 245 34.23 5.99 -6.63
C GLY A 245 34.83 6.25 -5.25
N ALA A 246 35.69 5.35 -4.76
CA ALA A 246 36.26 5.48 -3.41
C ALA A 246 37.68 4.91 -3.16
N GLY A 247 38.50 4.70 -4.18
CA GLY A 247 39.88 4.21 -4.01
C GLY A 247 40.80 5.20 -3.29
N GLY A 248 40.89 5.06 -1.96
CA GLY A 248 41.82 5.80 -1.10
C GLY A 248 42.38 4.92 0.00
N ARG A 249 43.70 4.67 -0.03
CA ARG A 249 44.32 3.59 0.76
C ARG A 249 44.07 3.69 2.26
N LYS A 250 44.01 4.89 2.87
CA LYS A 250 43.63 5.09 4.28
C LYS A 250 42.23 5.64 4.49
N THR A 251 41.70 6.39 3.54
CA THR A 251 40.34 6.95 3.66
C THR A 251 39.69 7.08 2.30
N GLY A 252 38.58 6.37 2.13
CA GLY A 252 37.70 6.44 0.96
C GLY A 252 36.41 7.19 1.27
N PHE A 253 36.05 8.14 0.41
CA PHE A 253 34.77 8.85 0.43
C PHE A 253 34.05 8.68 -0.90
N ALA A 254 32.80 8.22 -0.86
CA ALA A 254 31.88 8.15 -1.99
C ALA A 254 30.62 8.99 -1.69
N GLY A 255 30.15 9.78 -2.66
CA GLY A 255 28.92 10.57 -2.55
C GLY A 255 28.15 10.66 -3.88
N SER A 256 26.86 10.27 -3.91
CA SER A 256 25.99 10.27 -5.12
C SER A 256 24.58 10.84 -4.90
N PHE A 257 24.04 11.51 -5.93
CA PHE A 257 22.71 12.19 -6.04
C PHE A 257 22.50 12.51 -7.53
N ALA A 258 21.47 12.27 -8.36
CA ALA A 258 20.11 11.72 -8.32
C ALA A 258 18.94 12.69 -8.03
N LEU A 259 18.50 13.40 -9.08
CA LEU A 259 17.24 14.16 -9.20
C LEU A 259 16.61 13.88 -10.60
N ASN A 260 15.34 13.49 -10.78
CA ASN A 260 14.10 14.33 -10.70
C ASN A 260 14.19 15.60 -11.59
N LYS A 261 13.14 16.14 -12.25
CA LYS A 261 11.66 15.99 -12.23
C LYS A 261 11.16 15.66 -13.69
N VAL A 262 9.89 15.61 -14.14
CA VAL A 262 8.91 16.72 -14.35
C VAL A 262 7.57 16.22 -14.94
N HIS A 263 6.58 17.08 -14.72
CA HIS A 263 5.31 17.31 -15.42
C HIS A 263 5.33 17.09 -16.96
N ASN A 264 4.66 16.04 -17.40
CA ASN A 264 4.51 15.66 -18.80
C ASN A 264 3.02 15.71 -19.19
N ARG A 265 2.67 16.37 -20.30
CA ARG A 265 1.26 16.70 -20.65
C ARG A 265 0.85 16.34 -22.07
N SER A 266 -0.32 15.72 -22.23
CA SER A 266 -0.99 15.46 -23.51
C SER A 266 -2.45 15.92 -23.47
N GLN A 267 -2.83 16.96 -24.22
CA GLN A 267 -4.20 17.52 -24.20
C GLN A 267 -4.86 17.58 -25.59
N ALA A 268 -6.05 16.98 -25.73
CA ALA A 268 -6.92 17.03 -26.91
C ALA A 268 -8.22 17.75 -26.54
N ASN A 269 -8.25 19.09 -26.65
CA ASN A 269 -9.26 19.94 -26.01
C ASN A 269 -10.08 20.78 -27.00
N VAL A 270 -11.41 20.73 -26.91
CA VAL A 270 -12.31 21.70 -27.55
C VAL A 270 -12.78 22.69 -26.48
N SER A 271 -12.39 23.96 -26.64
CA SER A 271 -12.60 25.02 -25.66
C SER A 271 -14.05 25.51 -25.57
N ALA A 272 -14.35 26.22 -24.48
CA ALA A 272 -15.70 26.66 -24.12
C ALA A 272 -16.42 27.41 -25.25
N SER A 273 -17.70 27.11 -25.41
CA SER A 273 -18.59 27.70 -26.43
C SER A 273 -18.11 27.57 -27.89
N ALA A 274 -17.19 26.66 -28.21
CA ALA A 274 -16.87 26.31 -29.59
C ALA A 274 -18.05 25.55 -30.24
N SER A 275 -18.27 25.77 -31.54
CA SER A 275 -19.32 25.12 -32.32
C SER A 275 -18.70 24.22 -33.39
N ILE A 276 -18.93 22.92 -33.30
CA ILE A 276 -18.36 21.90 -34.17
C ILE A 276 -19.48 21.18 -34.93
N ASP A 277 -19.38 21.10 -36.25
CA ASP A 277 -20.11 20.15 -37.10
C ASP A 277 -19.09 19.17 -37.70
N VAL A 278 -19.26 17.86 -37.47
CA VAL A 278 -18.39 16.80 -38.00
C VAL A 278 -18.97 16.09 -39.24
N GLY A 279 -20.18 16.46 -39.65
CA GLY A 279 -20.82 16.01 -40.89
C GLY A 279 -21.17 14.53 -40.90
N GLU A 280 -20.54 13.79 -41.81
CA GLU A 280 -20.71 12.34 -42.00
C GLU A 280 -19.54 11.53 -41.37
N GLY A 281 -18.60 12.19 -40.67
CA GLY A 281 -17.40 11.53 -40.12
C GLY A 281 -17.23 11.65 -38.60
N PRO A 282 -16.27 10.92 -38.03
CA PRO A 282 -16.11 10.81 -36.58
C PRO A 282 -15.55 12.10 -35.95
N LEU A 283 -16.02 12.36 -34.74
CA LEU A 283 -15.31 13.17 -33.74
C LEU A 283 -14.33 12.22 -33.04
N GLU A 284 -13.03 12.45 -33.19
CA GLU A 284 -11.99 11.77 -32.42
C GLU A 284 -11.19 12.80 -31.61
N LEU A 285 -11.35 12.82 -30.29
CA LEU A 285 -10.37 13.36 -29.36
C LEU A 285 -9.57 12.18 -28.81
N THR A 286 -8.24 12.24 -28.90
CA THR A 286 -7.37 11.17 -28.40
C THR A 286 -6.07 11.77 -27.91
N SER A 287 -5.76 11.54 -26.64
CA SER A 287 -4.49 11.84 -26.00
C SER A 287 -3.91 10.55 -25.45
N SER A 288 -2.72 10.18 -25.88
CA SER A 288 -1.93 9.10 -25.26
C SER A 288 -0.60 9.68 -24.78
N ASN A 289 -0.15 9.23 -23.61
CA ASN A 289 1.11 9.63 -23.02
C ASN A 289 1.79 8.46 -22.31
N THR A 290 3.02 8.13 -22.71
CA THR A 290 3.78 7.03 -22.11
C THR A 290 5.16 7.52 -21.68
N ALA A 291 5.49 7.39 -20.39
CA ALA A 291 6.66 8.01 -19.79
C ALA A 291 7.36 7.13 -18.74
N THR A 292 8.69 7.11 -18.80
CA THR A 292 9.57 6.46 -17.82
C THR A 292 10.45 7.51 -17.14
N ASN A 293 10.39 7.59 -15.81
CA ASN A 293 11.11 8.57 -14.99
C ASN A 293 12.08 7.88 -14.02
N THR A 294 13.38 8.06 -14.18
CA THR A 294 14.42 7.31 -13.43
C THR A 294 15.40 8.24 -12.69
N ALA A 295 15.63 7.99 -11.40
CA ALA A 295 16.70 8.64 -10.63
C ALA A 295 17.56 7.60 -9.89
N LYS A 296 18.89 7.61 -10.06
CA LYS A 296 19.81 6.61 -9.49
C LYS A 296 21.05 7.23 -8.86
N ALA A 297 21.33 6.91 -7.60
CA ALA A 297 22.55 7.27 -6.86
C ALA A 297 23.26 6.01 -6.34
N THR A 298 24.43 5.68 -6.91
CA THR A 298 25.18 4.47 -6.55
C THR A 298 26.67 4.74 -6.39
N PRO A 299 27.42 3.88 -5.69
CA PRO A 299 28.87 3.83 -5.80
C PRO A 299 29.31 2.82 -6.87
N SER A 300 30.45 3.05 -7.52
CA SER A 300 31.10 2.04 -8.38
C SER A 300 31.75 0.92 -7.57
N VAL A 301 32.24 1.26 -6.37
CA VAL A 301 32.80 0.36 -5.36
C VAL A 301 32.46 0.92 -3.98
N ASN A 302 32.19 0.03 -3.00
CA ASN A 302 31.98 0.45 -1.61
C ASN A 302 33.16 1.31 -1.12
N ALA A 303 32.88 2.28 -0.26
CA ALA A 303 33.89 3.20 0.26
C ALA A 303 34.81 2.51 1.29
N THR A 304 35.80 1.76 0.79
CA THR A 304 36.84 1.10 1.58
C THR A 304 38.06 2.00 1.74
N GLY A 305 38.82 1.76 2.82
CA GLY A 305 40.13 2.36 3.07
C GLY A 305 40.62 1.89 4.44
N GLU A 306 41.94 1.81 4.63
CA GLU A 306 42.58 1.20 5.82
C GLU A 306 41.99 1.72 7.12
N THR A 307 41.65 3.02 7.25
CA THR A 307 41.25 3.65 8.52
C THR A 307 39.79 4.12 8.60
N ARG A 308 39.18 4.52 7.47
CA ARG A 308 37.80 5.06 7.43
C ARG A 308 37.17 4.94 6.04
N GLY A 309 35.94 4.45 6.02
CA GLY A 309 35.04 4.48 4.87
C GLY A 309 33.81 5.34 5.12
N VAL A 310 33.38 6.13 4.13
CA VAL A 310 32.07 6.82 4.15
C VAL A 310 31.45 6.77 2.74
N GLY A 311 30.27 6.18 2.63
CA GLY A 311 29.51 6.13 1.37
C GLY A 311 28.12 6.70 1.57
N ILE A 312 27.81 7.84 0.94
CA ILE A 312 26.54 8.56 1.10
C ILE A 312 25.81 8.57 -0.24
N SER A 313 24.53 8.18 -0.25
CA SER A 313 23.69 8.27 -1.45
C SER A 313 22.32 8.83 -1.12
N PHE A 314 21.84 9.75 -1.95
CA PHE A 314 20.49 10.30 -1.90
C PHE A 314 19.90 10.21 -3.30
N ALA A 315 18.66 9.77 -3.47
CA ALA A 315 17.92 9.92 -4.72
C ALA A 315 16.56 10.55 -4.49
N LEU A 316 16.13 11.38 -5.44
CA LEU A 316 14.77 11.93 -5.48
C LEU A 316 14.21 11.81 -6.89
N ASN A 317 12.94 11.39 -6.99
CA ASN A 317 12.16 11.33 -8.23
C ASN A 317 10.80 11.98 -8.00
N ILE A 318 10.37 12.90 -8.85
CA ILE A 318 9.00 13.42 -8.85
C ILE A 318 8.53 13.39 -10.28
N ALA A 319 7.57 12.51 -10.56
CA ALA A 319 7.06 12.25 -11.89
C ALA A 319 5.59 12.66 -11.92
N GLU A 320 5.28 13.73 -12.64
CA GLU A 320 3.93 14.26 -12.79
C GLU A 320 3.49 14.03 -14.24
N ASN A 321 2.28 13.51 -14.46
CA ASN A 321 1.75 13.22 -15.79
C ASN A 321 0.28 13.65 -15.90
N GLU A 322 -0.09 14.29 -17.00
CA GLU A 322 -1.45 14.77 -17.28
C GLU A 322 -1.85 14.40 -18.71
N THR A 323 -2.85 13.53 -18.87
CA THR A 323 -3.43 13.15 -20.17
C THR A 323 -4.91 13.50 -20.20
N GLN A 324 -5.35 14.38 -21.09
CA GLN A 324 -6.75 14.81 -21.17
C GLN A 324 -7.32 14.80 -22.60
N SER A 325 -8.58 14.42 -22.73
CA SER A 325 -9.40 14.53 -23.94
C SER A 325 -10.75 15.13 -23.55
N ARG A 326 -10.95 16.44 -23.77
CA ARG A 326 -12.01 17.21 -23.10
C ARG A 326 -12.83 18.11 -24.04
N LEU A 327 -14.15 18.13 -23.82
CA LEU A 327 -15.05 19.18 -24.34
C LEU A 327 -15.42 20.13 -23.20
N ASP A 328 -15.14 21.42 -23.34
CA ASP A 328 -15.43 22.46 -22.34
C ASP A 328 -16.89 22.95 -22.33
N GLU A 329 -17.23 23.73 -21.30
CA GLU A 329 -18.59 24.24 -21.03
C GLU A 329 -19.23 24.91 -22.25
N SER A 330 -20.51 24.61 -22.48
CA SER A 330 -21.31 25.17 -23.58
C SER A 330 -20.78 24.89 -25.00
N ALA A 331 -19.81 23.99 -25.19
CA ALA A 331 -19.42 23.53 -26.52
C ALA A 331 -20.59 22.80 -27.19
N THR A 332 -20.83 23.06 -28.48
CA THR A 332 -21.92 22.43 -29.24
C THR A 332 -21.36 21.57 -30.36
N ILE A 333 -21.66 20.27 -30.33
CA ILE A 333 -21.22 19.26 -31.29
C ILE A 333 -22.43 18.75 -32.08
N ALA A 334 -22.35 18.82 -33.41
CA ALA A 334 -23.32 18.22 -34.34
C ALA A 334 -22.62 17.27 -35.32
N GLY A 335 -23.36 16.25 -35.80
CA GLY A 335 -22.98 15.41 -36.94
C GLY A 335 -24.24 14.78 -37.52
N ASN A 336 -24.91 15.49 -38.42
CA ASN A 336 -26.33 15.29 -38.72
C ASN A 336 -26.69 15.27 -40.23
N ASN A 337 -26.18 14.27 -40.96
CA ASN A 337 -26.69 13.87 -42.28
C ASN A 337 -26.98 12.34 -42.32
N GLU A 338 -27.65 11.85 -43.37
CA GLU A 338 -28.18 10.47 -43.37
C GLU A 338 -27.13 9.35 -43.49
N ALA A 339 -27.28 8.35 -42.61
CA ALA A 339 -27.04 6.93 -42.87
C ALA A 339 -25.62 6.32 -42.76
N ASP A 340 -24.83 6.70 -41.75
CA ASP A 340 -23.85 5.77 -41.15
C ASP A 340 -24.01 5.67 -39.62
N GLN A 341 -24.58 4.55 -39.15
CA GLN A 341 -24.76 4.23 -37.73
C GLN A 341 -23.56 3.48 -37.14
N ASP A 342 -22.64 2.97 -37.96
CA ASP A 342 -21.42 2.29 -37.53
C ASP A 342 -20.30 3.30 -37.20
N THR A 343 -20.57 4.60 -37.37
CA THR A 343 -19.73 5.72 -36.92
C THR A 343 -19.44 5.62 -35.42
N ARG A 344 -18.17 5.81 -35.05
CA ARG A 344 -17.69 5.75 -33.66
C ARG A 344 -17.00 7.06 -33.28
N HIS A 345 -17.66 7.84 -32.44
CA HIS A 345 -17.13 9.04 -31.83
C HIS A 345 -16.40 8.68 -30.54
N LYS A 346 -15.26 9.32 -30.26
CA LYS A 346 -14.46 9.00 -29.07
C LYS A 346 -13.75 10.19 -28.45
N LEU A 347 -13.69 10.19 -27.12
CA LEU A 347 -12.77 10.93 -26.27
C LEU A 347 -11.92 9.88 -25.55
N VAL A 348 -10.63 9.78 -25.86
CA VAL A 348 -9.73 8.78 -25.26
C VAL A 348 -8.56 9.47 -24.57
N ALA A 349 -8.31 9.14 -23.32
CA ALA A 349 -7.14 9.58 -22.56
C ALA A 349 -6.40 8.36 -22.01
N GLU A 350 -5.15 8.16 -22.42
CA GLU A 350 -4.31 7.02 -22.01
C GLU A 350 -3.01 7.50 -21.36
N SER A 351 -2.69 6.99 -20.17
CA SER A 351 -1.45 7.30 -19.44
C SER A 351 -0.72 6.03 -19.01
N ASN A 352 0.50 5.82 -19.49
CA ASN A 352 1.34 4.70 -19.07
C ASN A 352 2.63 5.25 -18.42
N GLN A 353 2.66 5.29 -17.09
CA GLN A 353 3.74 5.94 -16.33
C GLN A 353 4.51 4.93 -15.49
N THR A 354 5.82 4.82 -15.73
CA THR A 354 6.75 4.13 -14.82
C THR A 354 7.67 5.15 -14.16
N ALA A 355 7.85 5.05 -12.84
CA ALA A 355 8.77 5.89 -12.09
C ALA A 355 9.62 5.03 -11.15
N THR A 356 10.95 5.20 -11.22
CA THR A 356 11.94 4.35 -10.54
C THR A 356 13.00 5.19 -9.82
N THR A 357 13.25 4.88 -8.55
CA THR A 357 14.18 5.66 -7.71
C THR A 357 15.12 4.72 -6.93
N GLU A 358 16.41 4.77 -7.22
CA GLU A 358 17.40 3.85 -6.65
C GLU A 358 18.49 4.64 -5.91
N ALA A 359 18.70 4.35 -4.63
CA ALA A 359 19.87 4.80 -3.90
C ALA A 359 20.59 3.60 -3.28
N LYS A 360 21.88 3.46 -3.55
CA LYS A 360 22.73 2.40 -2.97
C LYS A 360 23.99 3.01 -2.38
N GLY A 361 24.47 2.47 -1.28
CA GLY A 361 25.67 2.97 -0.59
C GLY A 361 26.41 1.87 0.15
N GLY A 362 27.72 2.07 0.31
CA GLY A 362 28.61 1.11 0.94
C GLY A 362 29.81 1.79 1.59
N SER A 363 30.24 1.31 2.77
CA SER A 363 31.49 1.73 3.40
C SER A 363 32.21 0.57 4.09
N GLY A 364 33.54 0.65 4.17
CA GLY A 364 34.45 -0.38 4.66
C GLY A 364 35.66 0.18 5.41
N SER A 365 36.16 -0.56 6.40
CA SER A 365 37.50 -0.38 7.02
C SER A 365 38.05 -1.76 7.38
N GLU A 366 39.36 -1.98 7.20
CA GLU A 366 39.88 -3.33 6.95
C GLU A 366 41.24 -3.65 7.61
N THR A 367 41.79 -2.80 8.53
CA THR A 367 43.15 -3.07 9.04
C THR A 367 43.53 -2.76 10.50
N GLN A 368 42.94 -1.81 11.24
CA GLN A 368 43.41 -1.51 12.62
C GLN A 368 42.34 -1.14 13.67
N PRO A 369 42.66 -1.30 14.98
CA PRO A 369 41.79 -0.87 16.08
C PRO A 369 41.50 0.65 16.07
N GLY A 370 40.21 1.01 16.17
CA GLY A 370 39.70 2.38 16.31
C GLY A 370 38.75 2.87 15.21
N GLU A 371 38.52 2.05 14.17
CA GLU A 371 38.03 2.48 12.86
C GLU A 371 36.49 2.53 12.69
N LYS A 372 36.01 3.43 11.83
CA LYS A 372 34.57 3.79 11.74
C LYS A 372 34.07 3.84 10.30
N ALA A 373 32.97 3.13 10.03
CA ALA A 373 32.23 3.11 8.77
C ALA A 373 30.81 3.67 8.95
N LEU A 374 30.37 4.52 8.02
CA LEU A 374 29.06 5.15 8.02
C LEU A 374 28.49 5.16 6.59
N THR A 375 27.29 4.60 6.45
CA THR A 375 26.56 4.50 5.19
C THR A 375 25.13 5.02 5.38
N PRO A 376 24.88 6.32 5.15
CA PRO A 376 23.55 6.91 5.09
C PRO A 376 23.03 6.90 3.65
N VAL A 377 21.90 6.23 3.43
CA VAL A 377 21.28 6.09 2.11
C VAL A 377 19.81 6.48 2.16
N PHE A 378 19.38 7.27 1.19
CA PHE A 378 18.03 7.81 1.11
C PHE A 378 17.52 7.71 -0.33
N ALA A 379 16.29 7.26 -0.55
CA ALA A 379 15.56 7.49 -1.79
C ALA A 379 14.16 8.00 -1.43
N ILE A 380 13.68 9.06 -2.07
CA ILE A 380 12.30 9.55 -1.87
C ILE A 380 11.65 9.80 -3.22
N GLN A 381 10.41 9.37 -3.39
CA GLN A 381 9.67 9.44 -4.64
C GLN A 381 8.30 10.12 -4.44
N ALA A 382 7.83 10.79 -5.49
CA ALA A 382 6.44 11.19 -5.62
C ALA A 382 5.96 10.96 -7.06
N VAL A 383 4.76 10.41 -7.20
CA VAL A 383 4.13 10.11 -8.49
C VAL A 383 2.75 10.73 -8.47
N ARG A 384 2.46 11.61 -9.42
CA ARG A 384 1.11 12.13 -9.64
C ARG A 384 0.69 11.90 -11.08
N ASN A 385 -0.43 11.23 -11.28
CA ASN A 385 -1.01 11.04 -12.62
C ASN A 385 -2.45 11.53 -12.65
N VAL A 386 -2.79 12.32 -13.67
CA VAL A 386 -4.16 12.72 -13.98
C VAL A 386 -4.49 12.24 -15.40
N THR A 387 -5.54 11.45 -15.54
CA THR A 387 -6.07 10.98 -16.82
C THR A 387 -7.55 11.33 -16.89
N GLU A 388 -7.98 12.00 -17.96
CA GLU A 388 -9.34 12.56 -18.05
C GLU A 388 -9.94 12.45 -19.47
N ALA A 389 -11.10 11.80 -19.59
CA ALA A 389 -11.90 11.77 -20.82
C ALA A 389 -13.31 12.32 -20.53
N SER A 390 -13.54 13.61 -20.77
CA SER A 390 -14.69 14.32 -20.19
C SER A 390 -15.43 15.28 -21.13
N THR A 391 -16.71 15.47 -20.84
CA THR A 391 -17.57 16.50 -21.46
C THR A 391 -18.19 17.34 -20.36
N ALA A 392 -18.01 18.65 -20.43
CA ALA A 392 -18.44 19.56 -19.37
C ALA A 392 -19.96 19.83 -19.38
N PRO A 393 -20.54 20.23 -18.23
CA PRO A 393 -21.94 20.63 -18.15
C PRO A 393 -22.34 21.70 -19.17
N ALA A 394 -23.62 21.69 -19.53
CA ALA A 394 -24.24 22.56 -20.54
C ALA A 394 -23.61 22.47 -21.96
N SER A 395 -22.67 21.54 -22.21
CA SER A 395 -22.36 21.14 -23.59
C SER A 395 -23.58 20.48 -24.24
N SER A 396 -23.66 20.52 -25.57
CA SER A 396 -24.75 19.90 -26.33
C SER A 396 -24.17 19.06 -27.45
N ILE A 397 -24.48 17.77 -27.46
CA ILE A 397 -23.88 16.76 -28.34
C ILE A 397 -25.01 16.04 -29.08
N ASN A 398 -25.03 16.13 -30.40
CA ASN A 398 -26.03 15.50 -31.26
C ASN A 398 -25.35 14.79 -32.43
N LEU A 399 -25.21 13.47 -32.33
CA LEU A 399 -24.36 12.64 -33.18
C LEU A 399 -25.11 11.42 -33.72
N GLN A 400 -24.85 11.05 -34.97
CA GLN A 400 -25.15 9.71 -35.47
C GLN A 400 -24.15 8.69 -34.91
N GLY A 401 -24.50 7.40 -34.91
CA GLY A 401 -23.62 6.35 -34.37
C GLY A 401 -23.33 6.49 -32.87
N SER A 402 -22.22 5.89 -32.41
CA SER A 402 -21.92 5.66 -30.99
C SER A 402 -20.89 6.64 -30.41
N LEU A 403 -20.89 6.82 -29.09
CA LEU A 403 -19.97 7.69 -28.35
C LEU A 403 -19.23 6.92 -27.26
N THR A 404 -17.91 7.07 -27.18
CA THR A 404 -17.07 6.48 -26.12
C THR A 404 -16.20 7.52 -25.44
N LEU A 405 -16.33 7.65 -24.12
CA LEU A 405 -15.38 8.31 -23.23
C LEU A 405 -14.57 7.21 -22.55
N ASP A 406 -13.25 7.24 -22.68
CA ASP A 406 -12.37 6.18 -22.19
C ASP A 406 -11.09 6.77 -21.59
N SER A 407 -10.89 6.56 -20.29
CA SER A 407 -9.76 7.07 -19.49
C SER A 407 -9.00 5.90 -18.89
N GLN A 408 -7.79 5.61 -19.39
CA GLN A 408 -6.99 4.44 -19.01
C GLN A 408 -5.64 4.83 -18.40
N ALA A 409 -5.28 4.24 -17.27
CA ALA A 409 -4.04 4.54 -16.56
C ALA A 409 -3.29 3.28 -16.07
N THR A 410 -2.03 3.11 -16.48
CA THR A 410 -1.11 2.10 -15.94
C THR A 410 0.04 2.80 -15.22
N ILE A 411 0.06 2.78 -13.88
CA ILE A 411 1.03 3.54 -13.07
C ILE A 411 1.88 2.61 -12.20
N ARG A 412 3.20 2.65 -12.37
CA ARG A 412 4.15 1.77 -11.67
C ARG A 412 5.24 2.57 -10.97
N SER A 413 5.21 2.57 -9.63
CA SER A 413 6.15 3.28 -8.77
C SER A 413 7.08 2.31 -8.05
N ASN A 414 8.40 2.49 -8.18
CA ASN A 414 9.40 1.53 -7.70
C ASN A 414 10.58 2.25 -7.02
N ILE A 415 10.71 2.13 -5.70
CA ILE A 415 11.79 2.77 -4.94
C ILE A 415 12.64 1.77 -4.16
N THR A 416 13.96 1.96 -4.17
CA THR A 416 14.92 1.06 -3.53
C THR A 416 16.04 1.86 -2.86
N ALA A 417 16.23 1.66 -1.55
CA ALA A 417 17.33 2.23 -0.78
C ALA A 417 18.16 1.11 -0.10
N GLU A 418 19.43 0.91 -0.50
CA GLU A 418 20.32 -0.10 0.11
C GLU A 418 21.58 0.52 0.72
N GLY A 419 21.86 0.26 2.00
CA GLY A 419 23.00 0.82 2.73
C GLY A 419 23.79 -0.21 3.53
N THR A 420 25.00 -0.52 3.10
CA THR A 420 25.90 -1.49 3.77
C THR A 420 27.08 -0.81 4.46
N ALA A 421 27.39 -1.17 5.71
CA ALA A 421 28.56 -0.64 6.42
C ALA A 421 29.41 -1.78 7.01
N THR A 422 30.73 -1.74 6.84
CA THR A 422 31.68 -2.73 7.40
C THR A 422 32.84 -2.03 8.10
N ALA A 423 33.19 -2.40 9.32
CA ALA A 423 34.40 -1.91 10.02
C ALA A 423 34.77 -2.83 11.18
N GLU A 424 36.01 -2.81 11.64
CA GLU A 424 36.39 -3.53 12.86
C GLU A 424 35.69 -2.94 14.11
N ASN A 425 35.63 -1.61 14.27
CA ASN A 425 35.16 -1.01 15.54
C ASN A 425 33.72 -0.45 15.49
N ALA A 426 33.31 0.34 14.49
CA ALA A 426 31.93 0.85 14.45
C ALA A 426 31.37 0.95 13.03
N ALA A 427 30.36 0.12 12.72
CA ALA A 427 29.65 0.12 11.46
C ALA A 427 28.23 0.67 11.64
N ARG A 428 27.83 1.63 10.80
CA ARG A 428 26.48 2.24 10.85
C ARG A 428 25.84 2.29 9.46
N GLY A 429 24.91 1.37 9.20
CA GLY A 429 24.03 1.39 8.03
C GLY A 429 22.73 2.11 8.38
N LEU A 430 22.38 3.16 7.66
CA LEU A 430 21.15 3.92 7.81
C LEU A 430 20.47 4.01 6.44
N VAL A 431 19.19 3.64 6.37
CA VAL A 431 18.42 3.62 5.12
C VAL A 431 17.01 4.17 5.30
N LEU A 432 16.53 4.91 4.29
CA LEU A 432 15.15 5.34 4.14
C LEU A 432 14.70 5.26 2.67
N ALA A 433 13.56 4.61 2.42
CA ALA A 433 12.78 4.75 1.19
C ALA A 433 11.34 5.23 1.51
N LEU A 434 10.87 6.28 0.84
CA LEU A 434 9.50 6.82 0.96
C LEU A 434 8.93 7.10 -0.43
N ASP A 435 7.72 6.61 -0.73
CA ASP A 435 6.97 6.96 -1.95
C ASP A 435 5.62 7.63 -1.64
N LEU A 436 5.18 8.49 -2.56
CA LEU A 436 4.01 9.36 -2.45
C LEU A 436 3.20 9.30 -3.77
N GLY A 437 2.23 8.41 -3.87
CA GLY A 437 1.35 8.26 -5.05
C GLY A 437 0.04 9.07 -4.94
N ASP A 438 -0.30 9.81 -5.98
CA ASP A 438 -1.59 10.51 -6.16
C ASP A 438 -2.11 10.28 -7.59
N ASN A 439 -2.92 9.24 -7.80
CA ASN A 439 -3.39 8.82 -9.12
C ASN A 439 -4.88 9.11 -9.28
N GLN A 440 -5.25 9.75 -10.38
CA GLN A 440 -6.62 10.17 -10.68
C GLN A 440 -6.97 9.79 -12.14
N THR A 441 -8.00 8.96 -12.33
CA THR A 441 -8.44 8.44 -13.64
C THR A 441 -9.94 8.66 -13.79
N HIS A 442 -10.34 9.60 -14.65
CA HIS A 442 -11.69 10.16 -14.67
C HIS A 442 -12.31 10.11 -16.07
N ALA A 443 -13.50 9.54 -16.21
CA ALA A 443 -14.32 9.67 -17.41
C ALA A 443 -15.69 10.23 -17.03
N SER A 444 -16.14 11.32 -17.67
CA SER A 444 -17.38 12.00 -17.24
C SER A 444 -18.20 12.59 -18.39
N LEU A 445 -19.47 12.21 -18.45
CA LEU A 445 -20.43 12.66 -19.45
C LEU A 445 -21.38 13.72 -18.85
N GLY A 446 -21.20 14.98 -19.23
CA GLY A 446 -22.05 16.10 -18.80
C GLY A 446 -22.70 16.81 -19.97
N GLY A 447 -23.95 17.25 -19.81
CA GLY A 447 -24.68 18.07 -20.78
C GLY A 447 -25.91 17.40 -21.41
N ASP A 448 -26.36 17.94 -22.53
CA ASP A 448 -27.44 17.39 -23.35
C ASP A 448 -26.84 16.49 -24.44
N VAL A 449 -27.01 15.17 -24.34
CA VAL A 449 -26.34 14.18 -25.20
C VAL A 449 -27.36 13.31 -25.92
N ILE A 450 -27.34 13.35 -27.25
CA ILE A 450 -28.17 12.52 -28.14
C ILE A 450 -27.25 11.74 -29.08
N THR A 451 -27.33 10.42 -29.05
CA THR A 451 -26.65 9.51 -29.99
C THR A 451 -27.62 8.49 -30.57
N VAL A 452 -27.19 7.74 -31.59
CA VAL A 452 -28.02 6.70 -32.24
C VAL A 452 -27.45 5.29 -32.10
N GLY A 453 -26.14 5.16 -31.87
CA GLY A 453 -25.50 3.97 -31.31
C GLY A 453 -25.21 4.15 -29.81
N GLY A 454 -24.68 3.12 -29.18
CA GLY A 454 -24.46 3.09 -27.73
C GLY A 454 -23.53 4.18 -27.20
N ILE A 455 -23.64 4.43 -25.90
CA ILE A 455 -22.82 5.39 -25.15
C ILE A 455 -22.04 4.62 -24.08
N SER A 456 -20.72 4.83 -24.02
CA SER A 456 -19.86 4.17 -23.06
C SER A 456 -18.94 5.18 -22.37
N VAL A 457 -18.91 5.16 -21.03
CA VAL A 457 -18.08 6.01 -20.18
C VAL A 457 -17.23 5.10 -19.29
N ASN A 458 -15.93 5.03 -19.56
CA ASN A 458 -15.03 4.05 -18.94
C ASN A 458 -13.84 4.72 -18.26
N ALA A 459 -13.57 4.35 -17.02
CA ALA A 459 -12.35 4.69 -16.31
C ALA A 459 -11.66 3.40 -15.84
N ASN A 460 -10.39 3.20 -16.20
CA ASN A 460 -9.65 1.98 -15.91
C ASN A 460 -8.26 2.31 -15.37
N ALA A 461 -7.91 1.84 -14.16
CA ALA A 461 -6.62 2.10 -13.54
C ALA A 461 -5.98 0.83 -12.98
N ASP A 462 -4.73 0.58 -13.37
CA ASP A 462 -3.84 -0.39 -12.74
C ASP A 462 -2.67 0.36 -12.09
N THR A 463 -2.66 0.42 -10.77
CA THR A 463 -1.67 1.18 -9.99
C THR A 463 -0.88 0.24 -9.08
N ALA A 464 0.45 0.33 -9.09
CA ALA A 464 1.31 -0.48 -8.24
C ALA A 464 2.48 0.32 -7.66
N GLN A 465 2.70 0.19 -6.35
CA GLN A 465 3.76 0.82 -5.56
C GLN A 465 4.67 -0.25 -4.93
N GLN A 466 5.99 -0.15 -5.09
CA GLN A 466 6.99 -0.99 -4.43
C GLN A 466 8.03 -0.12 -3.73
N VAL A 467 8.26 -0.37 -2.44
CA VAL A 467 9.13 0.43 -1.55
C VAL A 467 10.07 -0.47 -0.76
N ASP A 468 11.30 -0.65 -1.24
CA ASP A 468 12.33 -1.47 -0.60
C ASP A 468 13.38 -0.62 0.13
N ALA A 469 13.61 -0.93 1.41
CA ALA A 469 14.61 -0.26 2.26
C ALA A 469 15.49 -1.31 2.98
N LYS A 470 16.75 -1.48 2.57
CA LYS A 470 17.70 -2.46 3.14
C LYS A 470 18.93 -1.82 3.79
N ALA A 471 19.04 -1.86 5.12
CA ALA A 471 20.24 -1.53 5.89
C ALA A 471 21.00 -2.78 6.34
N SER A 472 22.33 -2.75 6.28
CA SER A 472 23.17 -3.71 6.99
C SER A 472 24.42 -3.08 7.62
N ALA A 473 24.88 -3.69 8.72
CA ALA A 473 26.07 -3.25 9.43
C ALA A 473 26.86 -4.46 9.95
N LYS A 474 28.09 -4.63 9.48
CA LYS A 474 29.02 -5.68 9.90
C LYS A 474 30.17 -5.07 10.70
N GLY A 475 30.37 -5.48 11.96
CA GLY A 475 31.58 -5.05 12.66
C GLY A 475 31.85 -5.67 14.02
N GLY A 476 33.13 -5.83 14.33
CA GLY A 476 33.62 -6.30 15.63
C GLY A 476 35.05 -6.86 15.60
N ASP A 477 35.99 -6.09 16.12
CA ASP A 477 36.87 -6.48 17.24
C ASP A 477 37.42 -5.20 17.92
N ILE A 478 37.75 -5.25 19.22
CA ILE A 478 38.63 -4.26 19.87
C ILE A 478 39.55 -4.96 20.86
N ASN A 479 40.84 -4.94 20.54
CA ASN A 479 41.92 -5.15 21.51
C ASN A 479 42.13 -3.81 22.27
N PRO A 480 41.76 -3.68 23.57
CA PRO A 480 41.45 -2.38 24.17
C PRO A 480 42.68 -1.57 24.58
N THR A 481 43.22 -0.79 23.63
CA THR A 481 44.32 0.17 23.88
C THR A 481 43.89 1.63 23.69
N GLU A 482 43.61 2.28 24.83
CA GLU A 482 43.55 3.73 25.09
C GLU A 482 42.48 4.62 24.39
N GLY A 483 41.72 5.37 25.20
CA GLY A 483 41.69 6.83 24.98
C GLY A 483 40.45 7.52 24.39
N GLY A 484 39.25 6.94 24.44
CA GLY A 484 38.02 7.69 24.10
C GLY A 484 37.84 8.96 24.96
N THR A 485 37.77 10.15 24.35
CA THR A 485 37.74 11.44 25.06
C THR A 485 36.31 11.91 25.41
N ASP A 486 36.17 12.78 26.42
CA ASP A 486 34.89 13.23 27.02
C ASP A 486 33.87 13.88 26.04
N LYS A 487 34.24 14.12 24.78
CA LYS A 487 33.43 14.83 23.78
C LYS A 487 32.19 14.04 23.34
N ASP A 488 32.35 12.74 23.06
CA ASP A 488 31.24 11.86 22.64
C ASP A 488 30.15 11.77 23.74
N VAL A 489 30.54 11.89 25.01
CA VAL A 489 29.62 11.93 26.17
C VAL A 489 28.88 13.26 26.27
N ALA A 490 29.50 14.38 25.87
CA ALA A 490 28.85 15.69 25.82
C ALA A 490 27.79 15.74 24.72
N ASP A 491 28.06 15.20 23.53
CA ASP A 491 27.12 15.16 22.41
C ASP A 491 25.93 14.22 22.68
N ALA A 492 26.18 13.07 23.32
CA ALA A 492 25.11 12.18 23.80
C ALA A 492 24.18 12.88 24.82
N LYS A 493 24.75 13.66 25.76
CA LYS A 493 23.96 14.50 26.68
C LYS A 493 23.19 15.61 25.94
N ALA A 494 23.78 16.22 24.92
CA ALA A 494 23.11 17.26 24.14
C ALA A 494 21.90 16.69 23.36
N VAL A 495 21.96 15.45 22.89
CA VAL A 495 20.80 14.75 22.29
C VAL A 495 19.75 14.43 23.36
N ALA A 496 20.13 13.84 24.50
CA ALA A 496 19.19 13.51 25.58
C ALA A 496 18.46 14.74 26.15
N ASN A 497 19.16 15.86 26.30
CA ASN A 497 18.57 17.12 26.78
C ASN A 497 17.60 17.74 25.75
N ARG A 498 17.81 17.52 24.44
CA ARG A 498 16.84 17.90 23.39
C ARG A 498 15.61 17.00 23.36
N ALA A 499 15.68 15.79 23.93
CA ALA A 499 14.55 14.88 24.10
C ALA A 499 13.69 15.14 25.37
N GLY A 500 13.92 16.27 26.07
CA GLY A 500 12.98 16.79 27.07
C GLY A 500 13.09 16.25 28.50
N ALA A 501 14.04 15.36 28.79
CA ALA A 501 14.30 14.89 30.16
C ALA A 501 14.78 16.04 31.07
N LYS A 502 14.03 16.37 32.12
CA LYS A 502 14.42 17.39 33.11
C LYS A 502 15.29 16.80 34.22
N ASP A 503 16.41 17.46 34.47
CA ASP A 503 17.39 17.08 35.49
C ASP A 503 16.88 17.43 36.91
N ASN A 504 16.85 16.43 37.80
CA ASN A 504 16.46 16.56 39.21
C ASN A 504 17.66 16.58 40.17
N GLY A 505 18.82 17.06 39.72
CA GLY A 505 19.80 17.78 40.56
C GLY A 505 20.65 16.94 41.52
N GLN A 506 20.53 15.61 41.51
CA GLN A 506 21.48 14.74 42.22
C GLN A 506 22.78 14.64 41.41
N GLN A 507 23.93 14.85 42.07
CA GLN A 507 25.24 14.80 41.40
C GLN A 507 25.47 13.42 40.80
N ALA A 508 25.50 13.33 39.46
CA ALA A 508 25.60 12.08 38.75
C ALA A 508 26.91 11.34 39.08
N LYS A 509 26.79 10.24 39.83
CA LYS A 509 27.85 9.22 40.00
C LYS A 509 28.42 8.89 38.62
N LYS A 510 29.75 9.09 38.43
CA LYS A 510 30.39 9.14 37.11
C LYS A 510 30.04 7.90 36.28
N LEU A 511 29.08 8.05 35.37
CA LEU A 511 28.52 6.96 34.60
C LEU A 511 29.52 6.54 33.54
N LYS A 512 30.31 5.49 33.83
CA LYS A 512 31.11 4.82 32.81
C LYS A 512 30.15 4.22 31.78
N THR A 513 30.01 4.85 30.63
CA THR A 513 29.65 4.14 29.41
C THR A 513 30.77 3.12 29.13
N PRO A 514 30.48 1.82 28.95
CA PRO A 514 31.48 0.88 28.50
C PRO A 514 32.03 1.32 27.13
N ASN A 515 33.35 1.38 26.99
CA ASN A 515 34.01 1.75 25.75
C ASN A 515 34.07 0.51 24.84
N GLY A 516 33.07 0.36 23.95
CA GLY A 516 32.93 -0.84 23.13
C GLY A 516 32.46 -0.57 21.69
N PRO A 517 32.65 -1.53 20.76
CA PRO A 517 32.22 -1.41 19.38
C PRO A 517 30.70 -1.54 19.27
N VAL A 518 30.10 -0.83 18.31
CA VAL A 518 28.64 -0.90 18.07
C VAL A 518 28.37 -0.97 16.56
N SER A 519 27.71 -2.05 16.16
CA SER A 519 27.19 -2.27 14.81
C SER A 519 25.69 -1.94 14.81
N PHE A 520 25.29 -0.99 13.98
CA PHE A 520 23.91 -0.47 13.94
C PHE A 520 23.38 -0.46 12.50
N ALA A 521 22.32 -1.22 12.24
CA ALA A 521 21.54 -1.18 11.00
C ALA A 521 20.15 -0.61 11.31
N ALA A 522 19.70 0.39 10.55
CA ALA A 522 18.32 0.86 10.61
C ALA A 522 17.75 1.15 9.22
N ALA A 523 16.58 0.59 8.94
CA ALA A 523 15.84 0.77 7.70
C ALA A 523 14.42 1.27 7.96
N LEU A 524 13.99 2.25 7.18
CA LEU A 524 12.62 2.79 7.18
C LEU A 524 12.06 2.75 5.75
N ALA A 525 10.94 2.06 5.56
CA ALA A 525 10.18 2.00 4.32
C ALA A 525 8.79 2.59 4.54
N ILE A 526 8.35 3.50 3.67
CA ILE A 526 7.03 4.11 3.74
C ILE A 526 6.39 4.17 2.34
N GLY A 527 5.24 3.54 2.16
CA GLY A 527 4.36 3.75 1.01
C GLY A 527 3.16 4.59 1.42
N LEU A 528 2.94 5.72 0.77
CA LEU A 528 1.68 6.47 0.83
C LEU A 528 1.07 6.48 -0.58
N SER A 529 -0.21 6.12 -0.71
CA SER A 529 -0.91 6.09 -2.00
C SER A 529 -2.36 6.56 -1.91
N ARG A 530 -2.77 7.38 -2.89
CA ARG A 530 -4.15 7.70 -3.23
C ARG A 530 -4.39 7.26 -4.68
N SER A 531 -5.47 6.53 -4.93
CA SER A 531 -5.85 6.04 -6.26
C SER A 531 -7.36 6.19 -6.46
N GLU A 532 -7.75 7.09 -7.36
CA GLU A 532 -9.15 7.41 -7.66
C GLU A 532 -9.46 7.06 -9.11
N THR A 533 -10.46 6.21 -9.31
CA THR A 533 -10.95 5.79 -10.63
C THR A 533 -12.44 6.06 -10.69
N SER A 534 -12.87 7.07 -11.45
CA SER A 534 -14.29 7.45 -11.53
C SER A 534 -14.82 7.47 -12.97
N ALA A 535 -15.96 6.82 -13.20
CA ALA A 535 -16.74 6.95 -14.42
C ALA A 535 -18.12 7.53 -14.06
N SER A 536 -18.54 8.63 -14.66
CA SER A 536 -19.80 9.30 -14.28
C SER A 536 -20.63 9.86 -15.43
N ILE A 537 -21.94 9.97 -15.19
CA ILE A 537 -22.83 10.92 -15.88
C ILE A 537 -23.12 12.05 -14.88
N GLY A 538 -22.91 13.31 -15.28
CA GLY A 538 -23.01 14.46 -14.39
C GLY A 538 -24.46 14.85 -14.05
N ASP A 539 -24.64 15.49 -12.90
CA ASP A 539 -25.94 15.94 -12.36
C ASP A 539 -26.78 16.70 -13.40
N GLY A 540 -28.08 16.39 -13.45
CA GLY A 540 -29.05 17.03 -14.33
C GLY A 540 -28.86 16.79 -15.84
N SER A 541 -27.87 16.00 -16.27
CA SER A 541 -27.61 15.73 -17.70
C SER A 541 -28.77 14.97 -18.35
N SER A 542 -29.06 15.29 -19.61
CA SER A 542 -30.09 14.62 -20.41
C SER A 542 -29.44 13.74 -21.47
N VAL A 543 -29.52 12.42 -21.32
CA VAL A 543 -28.82 11.44 -22.16
C VAL A 543 -29.83 10.54 -22.87
N SER A 544 -29.83 10.55 -24.21
CA SER A 544 -30.72 9.75 -25.05
C SER A 544 -29.93 8.97 -26.10
N THR A 545 -30.11 7.64 -26.12
CA THR A 545 -29.61 6.73 -27.15
C THR A 545 -30.66 5.67 -27.46
N ILE A 546 -30.61 5.08 -28.66
CA ILE A 546 -31.48 3.93 -29.03
C ILE A 546 -30.76 2.58 -28.89
N ASP A 547 -29.62 2.56 -28.20
CA ASP A 547 -28.78 1.39 -27.92
C ASP A 547 -28.32 1.42 -26.43
N ALA A 548 -27.40 0.56 -26.01
CA ALA A 548 -26.97 0.46 -24.61
C ALA A 548 -26.21 1.71 -24.10
N LEU A 549 -26.42 2.03 -22.82
CA LEU A 549 -25.67 3.04 -22.06
C LEU A 549 -24.84 2.35 -20.96
N THR A 550 -23.53 2.56 -20.92
CA THR A 550 -22.62 1.96 -19.92
C THR A 550 -21.72 2.98 -19.23
N VAL A 551 -21.62 2.88 -17.91
CA VAL A 551 -20.74 3.67 -17.04
C VAL A 551 -19.91 2.67 -16.23
N THR A 552 -18.60 2.57 -16.47
CA THR A 552 -17.73 1.54 -15.87
C THR A 552 -16.48 2.14 -15.25
N ALA A 553 -16.31 1.97 -13.93
CA ALA A 553 -15.06 2.22 -13.22
C ALA A 553 -14.37 0.89 -12.87
N SER A 554 -13.09 0.77 -13.20
CA SER A 554 -12.31 -0.47 -13.09
C SER A 554 -10.97 -0.17 -12.42
N GLY A 555 -10.88 -0.35 -11.10
CA GLY A 555 -9.75 0.10 -10.29
C GLY A 555 -8.97 -1.05 -9.64
N LYS A 556 -7.66 -1.07 -9.84
CA LYS A 556 -6.70 -1.92 -9.12
C LYS A 556 -5.60 -1.07 -8.49
N SER A 557 -5.29 -1.37 -7.23
CA SER A 557 -4.21 -0.74 -6.47
C SER A 557 -3.43 -1.77 -5.66
N SER A 558 -2.14 -1.91 -5.93
CA SER A 558 -1.22 -2.76 -5.18
C SER A 558 -0.13 -1.94 -4.48
N SER A 559 0.28 -2.35 -3.28
CA SER A 559 1.39 -1.75 -2.54
C SER A 559 2.26 -2.81 -1.86
N ALA A 560 3.59 -2.67 -1.94
CA ALA A 560 4.56 -3.56 -1.30
C ALA A 560 5.65 -2.75 -0.60
N VAL A 561 5.61 -2.69 0.74
CA VAL A 561 6.52 -1.86 1.56
C VAL A 561 7.40 -2.75 2.45
N LYS A 562 8.70 -2.76 2.21
CA LYS A 562 9.65 -3.68 2.87
C LYS A 562 10.83 -2.93 3.50
N ALA A 563 11.07 -3.20 4.79
CA ALA A 563 12.26 -2.73 5.51
C ALA A 563 13.08 -3.93 6.03
N ASP A 564 14.36 -4.03 5.66
CA ASP A 564 15.33 -5.04 6.12
C ASP A 564 16.48 -4.32 6.84
N ALA A 565 16.72 -4.63 8.12
CA ALA A 565 17.74 -3.98 8.94
C ALA A 565 18.62 -5.03 9.65
N THR A 566 19.55 -5.63 8.92
CA THR A 566 20.36 -6.77 9.36
C THR A 566 21.77 -6.37 9.82
N ALA A 567 21.95 -6.24 11.14
CA ALA A 567 23.24 -6.06 11.80
C ALA A 567 23.89 -7.39 12.19
N LEU A 568 25.21 -7.47 12.04
CA LEU A 568 26.07 -8.62 12.33
C LEU A 568 27.37 -8.11 13.00
N THR A 569 27.92 -8.84 13.96
CA THR A 569 29.33 -8.71 14.34
C THR A 569 30.15 -9.80 13.66
N VAL A 570 31.46 -9.62 13.64
CA VAL A 570 32.36 -10.75 13.37
C VAL A 570 32.44 -11.58 14.64
N GLN A 571 32.38 -12.91 14.50
CA GLN A 571 32.63 -13.84 15.59
C GLN A 571 34.15 -13.91 15.82
N ALA A 572 34.61 -13.80 17.07
CA ALA A 572 36.04 -13.74 17.37
C ALA A 572 36.82 -14.91 16.74
N ALA A 573 37.96 -14.61 16.12
CA ALA A 573 38.78 -15.64 15.48
C ALA A 573 39.27 -16.66 16.54
N GLN A 574 39.21 -17.94 16.20
CA GLN A 574 39.64 -19.05 17.09
C GLN A 574 41.16 -19.10 17.20
N GLY A 575 41.75 -18.16 17.95
CA GLY A 575 43.16 -18.12 18.32
C GLY A 575 43.38 -18.62 19.75
N GLU A 576 44.28 -19.60 19.92
CA GLU A 576 44.55 -20.26 21.21
C GLU A 576 45.46 -19.45 22.18
N GLU A 577 45.16 -18.17 22.44
CA GLU A 577 45.69 -17.48 23.63
C GLU A 577 44.59 -16.69 24.34
N THR A 578 44.38 -16.97 25.64
CA THR A 578 43.37 -16.33 26.48
C THR A 578 43.97 -15.21 27.33
N PRO A 579 43.62 -13.93 27.09
CA PRO A 579 43.93 -12.86 28.04
C PRO A 579 43.03 -13.02 29.26
N ALA A 580 43.59 -13.45 30.39
CA ALA A 580 42.85 -13.53 31.64
C ALA A 580 42.36 -12.12 32.06
N ASN A 581 41.05 -11.99 32.29
CA ASN A 581 40.29 -10.74 32.55
C ASN A 581 39.96 -9.90 31.29
N SER A 582 39.14 -10.43 30.38
CA SER A 582 38.63 -9.76 29.17
C SER A 582 37.15 -9.32 29.24
N ASP A 583 36.65 -8.97 30.44
CA ASP A 583 35.25 -8.52 30.61
C ASP A 583 34.93 -7.23 29.82
N ASP A 584 35.94 -6.41 29.48
CA ASP A 584 35.79 -5.14 28.76
C ASP A 584 35.61 -5.25 27.23
N ALA A 585 35.85 -6.41 26.60
CA ALA A 585 35.57 -6.60 25.16
C ALA A 585 34.05 -6.56 24.92
N SER A 586 33.51 -5.49 24.32
CA SER A 586 32.13 -5.05 24.62
C SER A 586 31.24 -4.77 23.40
N GLY A 587 31.30 -5.66 22.40
CA GLY A 587 30.54 -5.51 21.15
C GLY A 587 29.03 -5.61 21.30
N ARG A 588 28.32 -4.85 20.44
CA ARG A 588 26.86 -4.77 20.43
C ARG A 588 26.32 -4.67 19.01
N GLY A 589 25.42 -5.59 18.63
CA GLY A 589 24.63 -5.52 17.41
C GLY A 589 23.26 -4.90 17.67
N ILE A 590 22.81 -3.98 16.80
CA ILE A 590 21.48 -3.37 16.84
C ILE A 590 20.88 -3.31 15.44
N GLY A 591 19.70 -3.88 15.24
CA GLY A 591 18.93 -3.82 14.00
C GLY A 591 17.54 -3.22 14.23
N VAL A 592 17.12 -2.24 13.42
CA VAL A 592 15.79 -1.61 13.54
C VAL A 592 15.13 -1.46 12.17
N ALA A 593 14.04 -2.18 11.93
CA ALA A 593 13.26 -2.09 10.70
C ALA A 593 11.88 -1.51 10.98
N ILE A 594 11.45 -0.56 10.15
CA ILE A 594 10.14 0.09 10.22
C ILE A 594 9.56 0.10 8.81
N ALA A 595 8.44 -0.57 8.58
CA ALA A 595 7.72 -0.57 7.31
C ALA A 595 6.30 -0.02 7.53
N MET A 596 5.83 0.91 6.69
CA MET A 596 4.51 1.53 6.84
C MET A 596 3.83 1.72 5.48
N ASN A 597 2.64 1.18 5.29
CA ASN A 597 1.77 1.47 4.16
C ASN A 597 0.53 2.25 4.62
N ILE A 598 0.15 3.28 3.87
CA ILE A 598 -1.16 3.93 3.97
C ILE A 598 -1.73 4.10 2.56
N SER A 599 -2.82 3.39 2.26
CA SER A 599 -3.46 3.38 0.95
C SER A 599 -4.91 3.82 1.03
N SER A 600 -5.31 4.74 0.15
CA SER A 600 -6.69 5.16 -0.07
C SER A 600 -7.05 4.90 -1.52
N VAL A 601 -8.02 4.02 -1.75
CA VAL A 601 -8.46 3.56 -3.06
C VAL A 601 -9.95 3.81 -3.19
N SER A 602 -10.37 4.41 -4.30
CA SER A 602 -11.77 4.67 -4.61
C SER A 602 -12.05 4.33 -6.07
N THR A 603 -13.00 3.43 -6.31
CA THR A 603 -13.51 3.06 -7.63
C THR A 603 -15.00 3.42 -7.67
N LEU A 604 -15.37 4.46 -8.40
CA LEU A 604 -16.71 5.05 -8.39
C LEU A 604 -17.34 5.04 -9.79
N ALA A 605 -18.44 4.31 -9.96
CA ALA A 605 -19.28 4.38 -11.16
C ALA A 605 -20.61 5.05 -10.79
N GLU A 606 -20.93 6.19 -11.41
CA GLU A 606 -22.01 7.05 -10.93
C GLU A 606 -22.92 7.59 -12.04
N VAL A 607 -24.21 7.69 -11.75
CA VAL A 607 -25.13 8.55 -12.48
C VAL A 607 -25.65 9.59 -11.50
N GLY A 608 -25.27 10.85 -11.72
CA GLY A 608 -25.50 11.98 -10.82
C GLY A 608 -26.96 12.38 -10.64
N GLU A 609 -27.17 13.28 -9.68
CA GLU A 609 -28.51 13.64 -9.19
C GLU A 609 -29.35 14.27 -10.31
N GLY A 610 -30.60 13.81 -10.45
CA GLY A 610 -31.57 14.45 -11.35
C GLY A 610 -31.39 14.15 -12.85
N ALA A 611 -30.35 13.40 -13.23
CA ALA A 611 -30.10 13.02 -14.63
C ALA A 611 -31.33 12.35 -15.27
N GLN A 612 -31.50 12.54 -16.59
CA GLN A 612 -32.61 11.99 -17.38
C GLN A 612 -32.05 11.01 -18.40
N LEU A 613 -32.27 9.71 -18.21
CA LEU A 613 -31.69 8.65 -19.05
C LEU A 613 -32.74 7.94 -19.92
N GLN A 614 -32.46 7.86 -21.22
CA GLN A 614 -33.18 7.02 -22.17
C GLN A 614 -32.19 6.15 -22.97
N SER A 615 -32.35 4.82 -22.93
CA SER A 615 -31.45 3.87 -23.59
C SER A 615 -32.13 2.54 -23.92
N ARG A 616 -31.44 1.64 -24.62
CA ARG A 616 -31.76 0.20 -24.65
C ARG A 616 -30.84 -0.57 -23.70
N GLY A 617 -31.06 -0.36 -22.40
CA GLY A 617 -30.30 -0.99 -21.32
C GLY A 617 -29.30 -0.04 -20.68
N LEU A 618 -29.08 -0.22 -19.38
CA LEU A 618 -28.20 0.61 -18.57
C LEU A 618 -27.29 -0.28 -17.73
N THR A 619 -25.99 0.01 -17.71
CA THR A 619 -25.05 -0.60 -16.77
C THR A 619 -24.22 0.47 -16.07
N VAL A 620 -24.26 0.49 -14.75
CA VAL A 620 -23.39 1.27 -13.88
C VAL A 620 -22.56 0.28 -13.07
N SER A 621 -21.24 0.21 -13.28
CA SER A 621 -20.41 -0.82 -12.65
C SER A 621 -19.07 -0.31 -12.15
N ALA A 622 -18.83 -0.47 -10.85
CA ALA A 622 -17.54 -0.26 -10.21
C ALA A 622 -16.93 -1.61 -9.83
N LYS A 623 -15.67 -1.84 -10.19
CA LYS A 623 -15.05 -3.15 -9.97
C LYS A 623 -13.54 -3.12 -9.78
N THR A 624 -13.02 -4.08 -9.04
CA THR A 624 -11.69 -4.63 -9.27
C THR A 624 -11.71 -5.45 -10.58
N PRO A 625 -10.65 -5.48 -11.40
CA PRO A 625 -10.63 -6.30 -12.61
C PRO A 625 -10.88 -7.79 -12.33
N ALA A 626 -11.47 -8.51 -13.28
CA ALA A 626 -11.83 -9.92 -13.10
C ALA A 626 -10.60 -10.81 -12.92
N GLU A 627 -10.68 -11.79 -12.00
CA GLU A 627 -9.58 -12.65 -11.53
C GLU A 627 -8.39 -11.92 -10.86
N GLU A 628 -8.46 -10.60 -10.66
CA GLU A 628 -7.43 -9.76 -10.05
C GLU A 628 -7.81 -9.31 -8.62
N SER A 629 -6.91 -8.58 -7.95
CA SER A 629 -7.06 -8.11 -6.57
C SER A 629 -6.30 -6.79 -6.35
N SER A 630 -6.78 -5.94 -5.44
CA SER A 630 -6.00 -4.84 -4.86
C SER A 630 -5.17 -5.38 -3.69
N ASP A 631 -3.86 -5.52 -3.90
CA ASP A 631 -2.97 -6.31 -3.02
C ASP A 631 -1.95 -5.46 -2.27
N PHE A 632 -2.05 -5.47 -0.94
CA PHE A 632 -1.24 -4.67 -0.03
C PHE A 632 -0.34 -5.57 0.82
N SER A 633 0.93 -5.19 0.97
CA SER A 633 1.88 -5.95 1.77
C SER A 633 2.90 -5.07 2.47
N VAL A 634 3.18 -5.39 3.73
CA VAL A 634 4.12 -4.65 4.58
C VAL A 634 5.01 -5.66 5.30
N GLU A 635 6.33 -5.52 5.21
CA GLU A 635 7.28 -6.45 5.84
C GLU A 635 8.46 -5.72 6.48
N ALA A 636 8.54 -5.76 7.82
CA ALA A 636 9.69 -5.29 8.59
C ALA A 636 10.53 -6.48 9.11
N VAL A 637 11.76 -6.62 8.63
CA VAL A 637 12.73 -7.64 9.05
C VAL A 637 13.92 -6.96 9.73
N SER A 638 14.25 -7.32 10.97
CA SER A 638 15.44 -6.80 11.64
C SER A 638 16.33 -7.92 12.18
N GLY A 639 17.63 -7.69 12.17
CA GLY A 639 18.63 -8.65 12.63
C GLY A 639 19.70 -7.97 13.48
N ALA A 640 20.15 -8.64 14.53
CA ALA A 640 21.29 -8.24 15.33
C ALA A 640 21.99 -9.51 15.85
N GLY A 641 23.05 -9.93 15.17
CA GLY A 641 23.85 -11.10 15.54
C GLY A 641 25.22 -10.74 16.12
N GLY A 642 25.59 -11.37 17.24
CA GLY A 642 26.94 -11.39 17.81
C GLY A 642 27.30 -10.23 18.76
N GLY A 643 28.41 -10.39 19.48
CA GLY A 643 28.81 -9.50 20.57
C GLY A 643 28.00 -9.72 21.85
N LYS A 644 28.43 -9.12 22.97
CA LYS A 644 27.79 -9.26 24.29
C LYS A 644 26.31 -8.84 24.34
N VAL A 645 25.81 -8.05 23.38
CA VAL A 645 24.39 -7.69 23.27
C VAL A 645 23.91 -7.63 21.81
N GLY A 646 22.96 -8.47 21.42
CA GLY A 646 22.17 -8.35 20.19
C GLY A 646 20.77 -7.80 20.47
N ALA A 647 20.33 -6.78 19.74
CA ALA A 647 18.98 -6.20 19.86
C ALA A 647 18.34 -5.91 18.50
N ALA A 648 17.21 -6.55 18.20
CA ALA A 648 16.46 -6.39 16.95
C ALA A 648 15.04 -5.87 17.22
N GLY A 649 14.59 -4.88 16.45
CA GLY A 649 13.26 -4.28 16.55
C GLY A 649 12.59 -4.17 15.18
N ALA A 650 11.42 -4.77 15.00
CA ALA A 650 10.63 -4.70 13.77
C ALA A 650 9.25 -4.07 14.01
N PHE A 651 8.93 -2.98 13.32
CA PHE A 651 7.61 -2.33 13.35
C PHE A 651 6.99 -2.34 11.96
N ALA A 652 5.74 -2.79 11.85
CA ALA A 652 5.05 -2.88 10.57
C ALA A 652 3.61 -2.35 10.68
N LEU A 653 3.26 -1.33 9.89
CA LEU A 653 1.95 -0.67 9.89
C LEU A 653 1.33 -0.78 8.50
N ASP A 654 0.07 -1.21 8.44
CA ASP A 654 -0.72 -1.20 7.20
C ASP A 654 -2.08 -0.55 7.51
N VAL A 655 -2.45 0.45 6.71
CA VAL A 655 -3.71 1.20 6.87
C VAL A 655 -4.33 1.38 5.48
N ILE A 656 -5.41 0.65 5.22
CA ILE A 656 -6.06 0.59 3.92
C ILE A 656 -7.50 1.06 4.05
N HIS A 657 -7.88 1.96 3.15
CA HIS A 657 -9.25 2.35 2.90
C HIS A 657 -9.55 2.10 1.43
N ASN A 658 -10.54 1.25 1.13
CA ASN A 658 -10.79 0.74 -0.22
C ASN A 658 -12.30 0.73 -0.52
N ASP A 659 -12.76 1.69 -1.31
CA ASP A 659 -14.16 1.87 -1.69
C ASP A 659 -14.39 1.43 -3.14
N VAL A 660 -15.42 0.61 -3.37
CA VAL A 660 -15.93 0.23 -4.69
C VAL A 660 -17.43 0.52 -4.73
N ILE A 661 -17.82 1.59 -5.41
CA ILE A 661 -19.16 2.18 -5.32
C ILE A 661 -19.78 2.31 -6.71
N ALA A 662 -20.94 1.69 -6.94
CA ALA A 662 -21.77 1.87 -8.12
C ALA A 662 -23.10 2.52 -7.69
N ARG A 663 -23.40 3.74 -8.15
CA ARG A 663 -24.54 4.55 -7.66
C ARG A 663 -25.35 5.17 -8.81
N MET A 664 -26.67 5.27 -8.63
CA MET A 664 -27.58 5.83 -9.64
C MET A 664 -28.67 6.70 -9.00
N ASP A 665 -28.55 8.03 -9.14
CA ASP A 665 -29.44 9.06 -8.56
C ASP A 665 -30.27 9.82 -9.62
N ALA A 666 -30.41 9.25 -10.82
CA ALA A 666 -31.12 9.84 -11.96
C ALA A 666 -32.63 10.00 -11.71
N ALA A 667 -33.20 11.20 -11.86
CA ALA A 667 -34.63 11.44 -11.66
C ALA A 667 -35.56 10.79 -12.72
N LEU A 668 -35.01 10.20 -13.78
CA LEU A 668 -35.75 9.33 -14.71
C LEU A 668 -34.83 8.32 -15.39
N VAL A 669 -35.26 7.05 -15.46
CA VAL A 669 -34.61 6.01 -16.28
C VAL A 669 -35.65 5.25 -17.12
N ASP A 670 -35.51 5.30 -18.45
CA ASP A 670 -36.22 4.48 -19.44
C ASP A 670 -35.22 3.63 -20.23
N ALA A 671 -35.00 2.39 -19.79
CA ALA A 671 -34.07 1.43 -20.42
C ALA A 671 -34.74 0.54 -21.50
N GLY A 672 -35.98 0.88 -21.90
CA GLY A 672 -36.75 0.14 -22.89
C GLY A 672 -37.16 -1.27 -22.44
N ASN A 673 -36.65 -2.28 -23.14
CA ASN A 673 -36.95 -3.72 -22.99
C ASN A 673 -35.67 -4.52 -22.69
N THR A 674 -34.80 -3.95 -21.85
CA THR A 674 -33.38 -4.33 -21.74
C THR A 674 -32.88 -4.03 -20.32
N PRO A 675 -32.01 -4.86 -19.71
CA PRO A 675 -31.75 -4.78 -18.28
C PRO A 675 -31.14 -3.45 -17.81
N ILE A 676 -31.47 -3.10 -16.56
CA ILE A 676 -30.76 -2.11 -15.75
C ILE A 676 -29.88 -2.87 -14.76
N VAL A 677 -28.59 -2.55 -14.70
CA VAL A 677 -27.61 -3.19 -13.83
C VAL A 677 -26.81 -2.13 -13.08
N VAL A 678 -26.84 -2.18 -11.75
CA VAL A 678 -25.94 -1.43 -10.86
C VAL A 678 -25.10 -2.45 -10.09
N SER A 679 -23.79 -2.45 -10.29
CA SER A 679 -22.93 -3.57 -9.86
C SER A 679 -21.58 -3.13 -9.29
N ALA A 680 -21.36 -3.41 -8.02
CA ALA A 680 -20.11 -3.17 -7.30
C ALA A 680 -19.41 -4.50 -6.98
N ASN A 681 -18.15 -4.66 -7.42
CA ASN A 681 -17.38 -5.90 -7.21
C ASN A 681 -15.97 -5.59 -6.69
N GLY A 682 -15.73 -5.72 -5.39
CA GLY A 682 -14.46 -5.36 -4.75
C GLY A 682 -13.65 -6.56 -4.29
N LYS A 683 -12.35 -6.60 -4.61
CA LYS A 683 -11.45 -7.64 -4.11
C LYS A 683 -10.14 -7.05 -3.59
N ALA A 684 -9.79 -7.38 -2.35
CA ALA A 684 -8.59 -6.85 -1.71
C ALA A 684 -7.89 -7.88 -0.80
N THR A 685 -6.56 -7.88 -0.81
CA THR A 685 -5.75 -8.62 0.17
C THR A 685 -4.76 -7.72 0.90
N SER A 686 -4.55 -7.96 2.19
CA SER A 686 -3.52 -7.29 3.00
C SER A 686 -2.68 -8.31 3.78
N SER A 687 -1.36 -8.13 3.78
CA SER A 687 -0.44 -8.95 4.57
C SER A 687 0.65 -8.10 5.25
N ASN A 688 0.51 -7.90 6.56
CA ASN A 688 1.41 -7.10 7.38
C ASN A 688 2.28 -7.99 8.29
N LYS A 689 3.61 -7.82 8.26
CA LYS A 689 4.58 -8.74 8.91
C LYS A 689 5.71 -8.00 9.62
N ALA A 690 6.05 -8.42 10.84
CA ALA A 690 7.21 -7.93 11.58
C ALA A 690 8.04 -9.06 12.22
N THR A 691 9.32 -9.18 11.85
CA THR A 691 10.22 -10.28 12.20
C THR A 691 11.62 -9.78 12.65
N PRO A 692 11.91 -9.77 13.96
CA PRO A 692 13.22 -9.50 14.56
C PRO A 692 13.99 -10.79 14.88
N SER A 693 15.30 -10.77 14.68
CA SER A 693 16.23 -11.84 15.06
C SER A 693 17.39 -11.27 15.89
N ALA A 694 17.42 -11.54 17.19
CA ALA A 694 18.34 -10.93 18.14
C ALA A 694 19.23 -11.97 18.84
N VAL A 695 20.42 -12.19 18.31
CA VAL A 695 21.38 -13.19 18.78
C VAL A 695 22.60 -12.48 19.38
N GLY A 696 22.96 -12.77 20.62
CA GLY A 696 24.16 -12.23 21.26
C GLY A 696 24.87 -13.27 22.11
N GLU A 697 26.05 -12.92 22.64
CA GLU A 697 26.81 -13.78 23.55
C GLU A 697 26.15 -13.78 24.94
N LYS A 698 25.99 -12.59 25.56
CA LYS A 698 25.42 -12.43 26.92
C LYS A 698 23.95 -11.99 26.95
N ARG A 699 23.46 -11.24 25.96
CA ARG A 699 22.07 -10.73 25.93
C ARG A 699 21.45 -10.66 24.54
N GLY A 700 20.21 -11.14 24.40
CA GLY A 700 19.38 -11.02 23.19
C GLY A 700 18.05 -10.29 23.47
N ILE A 701 17.64 -9.35 22.61
CA ILE A 701 16.36 -8.62 22.72
C ILE A 701 15.68 -8.53 21.34
N GLY A 702 14.63 -9.31 21.09
CA GLY A 702 13.94 -9.35 19.78
C GLY A 702 12.48 -8.91 19.89
N ALA A 703 12.18 -7.66 19.55
CA ALA A 703 10.86 -7.05 19.71
C ALA A 703 10.15 -6.80 18.38
N SER A 704 8.86 -7.13 18.28
CA SER A 704 8.08 -6.79 17.08
C SER A 704 6.65 -6.33 17.35
N PHE A 705 6.18 -5.47 16.46
CA PHE A 705 4.86 -4.88 16.48
C PHE A 705 4.32 -4.83 15.05
N ALA A 706 3.15 -5.42 14.80
CA ALA A 706 2.44 -5.32 13.54
C ALA A 706 1.00 -4.84 13.80
N LEU A 707 0.60 -3.74 13.16
CA LEU A 707 -0.76 -3.18 13.23
C LEU A 707 -1.34 -3.07 11.82
N ASN A 708 -2.41 -3.81 11.55
CA ASN A 708 -3.12 -3.82 10.28
C ASN A 708 -4.55 -3.29 10.46
N ILE A 709 -4.93 -2.29 9.66
CA ILE A 709 -6.26 -1.67 9.69
C ILE A 709 -6.79 -1.66 8.25
N THR A 710 -7.76 -2.53 7.95
CA THR A 710 -8.44 -2.57 6.66
C THR A 710 -9.89 -2.09 6.84
N ASN A 711 -10.29 -1.09 6.06
CA ASN A 711 -11.69 -0.74 5.85
C ASN A 711 -12.00 -0.94 4.36
N ASN A 712 -12.91 -1.85 4.03
CA ASN A 712 -13.39 -2.08 2.68
C ASN A 712 -14.88 -1.76 2.58
N THR A 713 -15.26 -0.95 1.60
CA THR A 713 -16.65 -0.64 1.26
C THR A 713 -16.96 -1.18 -0.13
N THR A 714 -18.06 -1.90 -0.27
CA THR A 714 -18.62 -2.27 -1.57
C THR A 714 -20.10 -1.90 -1.57
N LEU A 715 -20.49 -0.91 -2.37
CA LEU A 715 -21.84 -0.34 -2.39
C LEU A 715 -22.39 -0.37 -3.81
N ALA A 716 -23.51 -1.06 -4.02
CA ALA A 716 -24.32 -0.96 -5.23
C ALA A 716 -25.67 -0.34 -4.85
N GLU A 717 -25.99 0.84 -5.40
CA GLU A 717 -27.11 1.65 -4.94
C GLU A 717 -27.92 2.26 -6.08
N ILE A 718 -29.24 2.11 -5.99
CA ILE A 718 -30.23 2.90 -6.70
C ILE A 718 -30.81 3.89 -5.68
N GLY A 719 -30.48 5.18 -5.81
CA GLY A 719 -30.72 6.22 -4.80
C GLY A 719 -32.14 6.79 -4.80
N ASP A 720 -32.49 7.58 -3.77
CA ASP A 720 -33.85 8.11 -3.50
C ASP A 720 -34.56 8.73 -4.72
N ASN A 721 -33.83 9.46 -5.56
CA ASN A 721 -34.36 10.12 -6.75
C ASN A 721 -34.65 9.16 -7.92
N ALA A 722 -34.18 7.92 -7.87
CA ALA A 722 -34.14 7.00 -9.00
C ALA A 722 -35.50 6.38 -9.34
N LEU A 723 -36.10 6.88 -10.41
CA LEU A 723 -37.46 6.52 -10.80
C LEU A 723 -37.50 5.82 -12.17
N ILE A 724 -37.58 4.48 -12.11
CA ILE A 724 -37.59 3.60 -13.28
C ILE A 724 -39.00 3.57 -13.87
N ARG A 725 -39.12 3.89 -15.16
CA ARG A 725 -40.40 3.91 -15.88
C ARG A 725 -40.26 3.27 -17.26
N ARG A 726 -41.30 2.55 -17.69
CA ARG A 726 -41.46 2.13 -19.09
C ARG A 726 -42.10 3.23 -19.92
N SER A 727 -41.39 3.75 -20.92
CA SER A 727 -42.00 4.70 -21.88
C SER A 727 -43.05 4.02 -22.78
N GLY A 728 -44.23 4.64 -22.87
CA GLY A 728 -45.44 4.04 -23.44
C GLY A 728 -45.53 4.05 -24.96
N THR A 729 -44.51 3.57 -25.71
CA THR A 729 -44.64 3.38 -27.18
C THR A 729 -43.86 2.18 -27.76
N LEU A 730 -43.28 1.30 -26.93
CA LEU A 730 -42.70 0.03 -27.41
C LEU A 730 -43.76 -1.09 -27.42
N SER A 731 -43.87 -1.78 -28.55
CA SER A 731 -44.89 -2.83 -28.82
C SER A 731 -44.29 -4.24 -28.94
N ASP A 732 -42.97 -4.35 -28.85
CA ASP A 732 -42.23 -5.58 -28.63
C ASP A 732 -42.38 -6.02 -27.16
N GLY A 733 -42.87 -7.25 -26.94
CA GLY A 733 -43.16 -7.80 -25.61
C GLY A 733 -41.91 -8.30 -24.88
N GLY A 734 -40.92 -7.43 -24.73
CA GLY A 734 -39.75 -7.68 -23.88
C GLY A 734 -40.01 -7.32 -22.42
N ALA A 735 -39.10 -7.75 -21.54
CA ALA A 735 -39.14 -7.51 -20.10
C ALA A 735 -37.82 -6.85 -19.66
N THR A 736 -37.91 -5.81 -18.84
CA THR A 736 -36.75 -5.10 -18.29
C THR A 736 -36.53 -5.57 -16.86
N ASN A 737 -35.45 -6.32 -16.65
CA ASN A 737 -35.01 -6.73 -15.31
C ASN A 737 -34.11 -5.65 -14.69
N VAL A 738 -34.20 -5.48 -13.37
CA VAL A 738 -33.29 -4.62 -12.58
C VAL A 738 -32.40 -5.52 -11.72
N ARG A 739 -31.09 -5.25 -11.70
CA ARG A 739 -30.12 -5.94 -10.84
C ARG A 739 -29.26 -4.92 -10.09
N VAL A 740 -29.33 -4.94 -8.76
CA VAL A 740 -28.44 -4.22 -7.85
C VAL A 740 -27.57 -5.26 -7.14
N THR A 741 -26.26 -5.29 -7.40
CA THR A 741 -25.38 -6.37 -6.91
C THR A 741 -24.10 -5.84 -6.28
N ALA A 742 -23.89 -6.09 -5.00
CA ALA A 742 -22.63 -5.81 -4.30
C ALA A 742 -21.93 -7.13 -3.94
N GLN A 743 -20.72 -7.35 -4.44
CA GLN A 743 -19.92 -8.54 -4.14
C GLN A 743 -18.54 -8.15 -3.63
N SER A 744 -18.08 -8.74 -2.52
CA SER A 744 -16.71 -8.54 -2.04
C SER A 744 -16.00 -9.80 -1.58
N ASP A 745 -14.68 -9.83 -1.77
CA ASP A 745 -13.76 -10.90 -1.35
C ASP A 745 -12.51 -10.27 -0.72
N ASN A 746 -12.46 -10.21 0.61
CA ASN A 746 -11.47 -9.45 1.36
C ASN A 746 -10.69 -10.31 2.36
N SER A 747 -9.35 -10.29 2.24
CA SER A 747 -8.45 -11.04 3.12
C SER A 747 -7.50 -10.11 3.86
N THR A 748 -7.30 -10.31 5.17
CA THR A 748 -6.41 -9.48 6.00
C THR A 748 -5.58 -10.36 6.92
N SER A 749 -4.26 -10.26 6.82
CA SER A 749 -3.31 -11.08 7.59
C SER A 749 -2.28 -10.20 8.31
N THR A 750 -2.03 -10.51 9.58
CA THR A 750 -1.05 -9.81 10.42
C THR A 750 -0.18 -10.85 11.14
N GLU A 751 1.13 -10.86 10.92
CA GLU A 751 2.04 -11.80 11.57
C GLU A 751 3.21 -11.09 12.27
N THR A 752 3.31 -11.25 13.59
CA THR A 752 4.57 -11.05 14.31
C THR A 752 5.25 -12.39 14.54
N LYS A 753 6.52 -12.47 14.16
CA LYS A 753 7.46 -13.51 14.62
C LYS A 753 8.55 -12.85 15.44
N GLY A 754 9.36 -13.62 16.16
CA GLY A 754 10.51 -13.07 16.88
C GLY A 754 11.32 -14.08 17.68
N GLY A 755 12.65 -13.99 17.56
CA GLY A 755 13.60 -14.82 18.28
C GLY A 755 14.66 -13.98 19.00
N ALA A 756 14.95 -14.32 20.26
CA ALA A 756 16.10 -13.82 20.99
C ALA A 756 16.93 -14.96 21.58
N GLY A 757 18.25 -14.93 21.34
CA GLY A 757 19.19 -15.94 21.81
C GLY A 757 20.38 -15.33 22.55
N ALA A 758 20.83 -16.01 23.60
CA ALA A 758 22.17 -15.89 24.16
C ALA A 758 22.93 -17.21 23.91
N GLU A 759 23.97 -17.17 23.06
CA GLU A 759 24.61 -18.39 22.52
C GLU A 759 25.76 -18.95 23.36
N ASP A 760 26.37 -18.13 24.22
CA ASP A 760 27.65 -18.43 24.87
C ASP A 760 27.48 -19.09 26.25
N GLU A 761 28.53 -19.74 26.78
CA GLU A 761 28.48 -20.38 28.12
C GLU A 761 28.27 -19.34 29.26
N ALA A 762 28.45 -18.05 28.99
CA ALA A 762 28.12 -16.93 29.87
C ALA A 762 26.79 -16.20 29.50
N GLY A 763 25.90 -16.87 28.76
CA GLY A 763 24.73 -16.29 28.09
C GLY A 763 23.58 -15.87 29.00
N GLU A 764 23.72 -14.78 29.76
CA GLU A 764 22.78 -14.39 30.81
C GLU A 764 21.29 -14.31 30.39
N LYS A 765 20.87 -13.45 29.43
CA LYS A 765 19.43 -13.05 29.30
C LYS A 765 18.88 -12.89 27.88
N ALA A 766 17.68 -13.40 27.62
CA ALA A 766 16.94 -13.22 26.37
C ALA A 766 15.48 -12.74 26.61
N VAL A 767 15.00 -11.80 25.80
CA VAL A 767 13.63 -11.26 25.88
C VAL A 767 13.04 -11.06 24.48
N THR A 768 11.82 -11.56 24.24
CA THR A 768 11.05 -11.27 23.01
C THR A 768 9.62 -10.80 23.31
N PRO A 769 9.32 -9.50 23.22
CA PRO A 769 7.96 -8.97 23.28
C PRO A 769 7.37 -8.75 21.87
N LEU A 770 6.28 -9.45 21.55
CA LEU A 770 5.61 -9.40 20.26
C LEU A 770 4.14 -8.94 20.39
N PHE A 771 3.68 -8.15 19.42
CA PHE A 771 2.30 -7.65 19.34
C PHE A 771 1.78 -7.66 17.90
N ALA A 772 0.84 -8.54 17.57
CA ALA A 772 0.07 -8.49 16.32
C ALA A 772 -1.34 -7.97 16.59
N ILE A 773 -1.76 -6.95 15.85
CA ILE A 773 -3.06 -6.28 16.01
C ILE A 773 -3.71 -6.11 14.63
N THR A 774 -4.93 -6.61 14.48
CA THR A 774 -5.73 -6.48 13.25
C THR A 774 -7.08 -5.84 13.53
N SER A 775 -7.50 -4.91 12.69
CA SER A 775 -8.81 -4.26 12.70
C SER A 775 -9.38 -4.24 11.29
N ALA A 776 -9.99 -5.35 10.87
CA ALA A 776 -10.73 -5.44 9.62
C ALA A 776 -12.17 -4.93 9.78
N ARG A 777 -12.65 -4.18 8.80
CA ARG A 777 -14.05 -3.81 8.59
C ARG A 777 -14.39 -4.03 7.12
N ASN A 778 -15.46 -4.75 6.87
CA ASN A 778 -15.97 -5.00 5.54
C ASN A 778 -17.45 -4.63 5.52
N GLN A 779 -17.85 -3.71 4.64
CA GLN A 779 -19.25 -3.34 4.45
C GLN A 779 -19.62 -3.64 2.99
N THR A 780 -20.64 -4.47 2.77
CA THR A 780 -21.11 -4.89 1.43
C THR A 780 -22.61 -4.67 1.34
N THR A 781 -23.02 -3.63 0.64
CA THR A 781 -24.40 -3.13 0.64
C THR A 781 -24.95 -3.09 -0.78
N ALA A 782 -26.08 -3.75 -1.01
CA ALA A 782 -26.92 -3.60 -2.19
C ALA A 782 -28.23 -2.93 -1.76
N HIS A 783 -28.51 -1.74 -2.30
CA HIS A 783 -29.61 -0.89 -1.84
C HIS A 783 -30.46 -0.39 -3.02
N PHE A 784 -31.78 -0.46 -2.86
CA PHE A 784 -32.74 0.13 -3.79
C PHE A 784 -33.69 1.03 -2.99
N SER A 785 -33.31 2.28 -2.85
CA SER A 785 -34.02 3.34 -2.12
C SER A 785 -34.90 4.20 -3.03
N GLY A 786 -35.79 4.99 -2.43
CA GLY A 786 -36.72 5.88 -3.12
C GLY A 786 -37.40 6.85 -2.16
N ASP A 787 -38.06 7.88 -2.70
CA ASP A 787 -39.04 8.64 -1.91
C ASP A 787 -40.41 7.93 -1.84
N ASP A 788 -41.15 8.19 -0.76
CA ASP A 788 -42.51 7.65 -0.52
C ASP A 788 -43.54 8.07 -1.60
N SER A 789 -43.20 9.00 -2.50
CA SER A 789 -44.16 9.71 -3.37
C SER A 789 -44.32 9.11 -4.77
N ALA A 790 -43.41 8.23 -5.20
CA ALA A 790 -43.43 7.62 -6.52
C ALA A 790 -43.16 6.10 -6.50
N THR A 791 -43.78 5.39 -7.45
CA THR A 791 -43.59 3.95 -7.65
C THR A 791 -42.80 3.69 -8.93
N SER A 792 -41.69 2.96 -8.86
CA SER A 792 -41.00 2.44 -10.05
C SER A 792 -41.77 1.27 -10.66
N HIS A 793 -41.85 1.20 -12.00
CA HIS A 793 -42.45 0.06 -12.71
C HIS A 793 -41.39 -0.73 -13.49
N VAL A 794 -41.25 -2.00 -13.14
CA VAL A 794 -40.28 -2.95 -13.72
C VAL A 794 -41.06 -4.06 -14.43
N SER A 795 -40.82 -4.27 -15.73
CA SER A 795 -41.55 -5.25 -16.55
C SER A 795 -40.95 -6.67 -16.58
N GLY A 796 -39.84 -6.88 -15.87
CA GLY A 796 -39.20 -8.17 -15.62
C GLY A 796 -38.96 -8.38 -14.13
N ASP A 797 -37.88 -9.08 -13.79
CA ASP A 797 -37.54 -9.41 -12.39
C ASP A 797 -36.63 -8.35 -11.73
N VAL A 798 -36.74 -8.19 -10.41
CA VAL A 798 -35.84 -7.37 -9.58
C VAL A 798 -34.96 -8.26 -8.72
N LEU A 799 -33.65 -8.02 -8.75
CA LEU A 799 -32.67 -8.63 -7.85
C LEU A 799 -31.89 -7.55 -7.10
N VAL A 800 -31.92 -7.59 -5.77
CA VAL A 800 -31.03 -6.83 -4.89
C VAL A 800 -30.19 -7.85 -4.11
N GLN A 801 -28.87 -7.88 -4.34
CA GLN A 801 -28.00 -8.93 -3.81
C GLN A 801 -26.69 -8.39 -3.23
N ALA A 802 -26.40 -8.73 -1.98
CA ALA A 802 -25.13 -8.45 -1.31
C ALA A 802 -24.43 -9.77 -0.91
N THR A 803 -23.18 -9.96 -1.30
CA THR A 803 -22.41 -11.19 -1.03
C THR A 803 -20.99 -10.86 -0.58
N HIS A 804 -20.58 -11.29 0.61
CA HIS A 804 -19.24 -11.06 1.15
C HIS A 804 -18.53 -12.37 1.50
N VAL A 805 -17.24 -12.44 1.16
CA VAL A 805 -16.26 -13.38 1.71
C VAL A 805 -15.20 -12.59 2.47
N GLY A 806 -15.01 -12.91 3.75
CA GLY A 806 -14.09 -12.21 4.65
C GLY A 806 -13.18 -13.17 5.39
N ASN A 807 -11.86 -12.96 5.33
CA ASN A 807 -10.89 -13.81 6.03
C ASN A 807 -9.82 -12.99 6.77
N THR A 808 -9.93 -12.92 8.09
CA THR A 808 -9.05 -12.17 9.00
C THR A 808 -8.17 -13.12 9.83
N SER A 809 -6.85 -12.93 9.79
CA SER A 809 -5.89 -13.74 10.55
C SER A 809 -4.87 -12.87 11.28
N THR A 810 -4.72 -13.08 12.60
CA THR A 810 -3.76 -12.37 13.46
C THR A 810 -2.87 -13.38 14.16
N LYS A 811 -1.55 -13.28 14.01
CA LYS A 811 -0.60 -14.29 14.49
C LYS A 811 0.59 -13.67 15.20
N SER A 812 0.98 -14.22 16.35
CA SER A 812 2.14 -13.79 17.12
C SER A 812 2.95 -14.99 17.63
N GLU A 813 4.24 -15.10 17.27
CA GLU A 813 5.10 -16.26 17.56
C GLU A 813 6.47 -15.84 18.11
N GLY A 814 6.61 -15.84 19.44
CA GLY A 814 7.81 -15.38 20.16
C GLY A 814 8.63 -16.51 20.82
N SER A 815 9.96 -16.45 20.71
CA SER A 815 10.88 -17.41 21.32
C SER A 815 12.11 -16.77 21.97
N ALA A 816 12.40 -17.12 23.23
CA ALA A 816 13.57 -16.64 23.97
C ALA A 816 14.45 -17.79 24.51
N VAL A 817 15.77 -17.73 24.32
CA VAL A 817 16.72 -18.76 24.79
C VAL A 817 17.92 -18.11 25.49
N ALA A 818 18.21 -18.50 26.73
CA ALA A 818 19.36 -18.02 27.51
C ALA A 818 19.78 -19.00 28.62
N LYS A 819 20.88 -18.70 29.33
CA LYS A 819 21.37 -19.44 30.49
C LYS A 819 20.71 -19.00 31.81
N ASP A 820 20.55 -17.70 32.10
CA ASP A 820 19.94 -17.26 33.36
C ASP A 820 18.45 -16.90 33.22
N THR A 821 18.07 -16.10 32.24
CA THR A 821 16.69 -15.55 32.15
C THR A 821 16.19 -15.47 30.72
N ALA A 822 15.17 -16.28 30.38
CA ALA A 822 14.49 -16.23 29.09
C ALA A 822 13.03 -15.81 29.26
N VAL A 823 12.58 -14.79 28.52
CA VAL A 823 11.22 -14.24 28.58
C VAL A 823 10.62 -14.09 27.19
N GLY A 824 9.75 -15.01 26.78
CA GLY A 824 8.96 -14.93 25.55
C GLY A 824 7.56 -14.43 25.81
N LEU A 825 7.12 -13.38 25.11
CA LEU A 825 5.78 -12.79 25.24
C LEU A 825 5.16 -12.59 23.85
N ALA A 826 3.97 -13.13 23.64
CA ALA A 826 3.22 -13.00 22.39
C ALA A 826 1.79 -12.49 22.66
N PHE A 827 1.43 -11.40 21.99
CA PHE A 827 0.10 -10.80 22.05
C PHE A 827 -0.52 -10.77 20.64
N GLY A 828 -1.70 -11.36 20.51
CA GLY A 828 -2.55 -11.26 19.33
C GLY A 828 -3.87 -10.58 19.68
N PHE A 829 -4.26 -9.57 18.91
CA PHE A 829 -5.60 -8.97 18.95
C PHE A 829 -6.18 -8.91 17.54
N GLY A 830 -7.15 -9.78 17.23
CA GLY A 830 -7.93 -9.72 16.01
C GLY A 830 -9.30 -9.09 16.24
N PHE A 831 -9.67 -8.13 15.40
CA PHE A 831 -11.03 -7.61 15.28
C PHE A 831 -11.48 -7.71 13.82
N SER A 832 -12.61 -8.36 13.56
CA SER A 832 -13.34 -8.26 12.29
C SER A 832 -14.75 -7.71 12.52
N ASN A 833 -15.27 -7.01 11.52
CA ASN A 833 -16.63 -6.49 11.52
C ASN A 833 -17.16 -6.50 10.09
N ASP A 834 -17.86 -7.57 9.78
CA ASP A 834 -18.22 -7.98 8.43
C ASP A 834 -19.74 -7.82 8.27
N GLU A 835 -20.17 -6.81 7.52
CA GLU A 835 -21.55 -6.31 7.45
C GLU A 835 -22.08 -6.39 6.02
N VAL A 836 -23.15 -7.16 5.83
CA VAL A 836 -23.75 -7.46 4.52
C VAL A 836 -25.22 -7.07 4.55
N ILE A 837 -25.63 -6.21 3.63
CA ILE A 837 -26.95 -5.58 3.64
C ILE A 837 -27.55 -5.63 2.23
N ALA A 838 -28.74 -6.24 2.09
CA ALA A 838 -29.56 -6.20 0.89
C ALA A 838 -30.92 -5.59 1.25
N GLU A 839 -31.19 -4.36 0.81
CA GLU A 839 -32.35 -3.59 1.27
C GLU A 839 -33.13 -2.94 0.14
N VAL A 840 -34.46 -2.97 0.27
CA VAL A 840 -35.38 -2.20 -0.57
C VAL A 840 -36.16 -1.23 0.32
N ASP A 841 -36.10 0.04 -0.06
CA ASP A 841 -36.66 1.20 0.61
C ASP A 841 -37.35 2.12 -0.43
N GLN A 842 -38.04 1.52 -1.40
CA GLN A 842 -38.80 2.19 -2.47
C GLN A 842 -40.10 1.42 -2.76
N ASN A 843 -41.15 2.14 -3.15
CA ASN A 843 -42.36 1.56 -3.71
C ASN A 843 -42.08 0.93 -5.09
N LEU A 844 -42.19 -0.39 -5.22
CA LEU A 844 -41.92 -1.13 -6.47
C LEU A 844 -43.16 -1.87 -6.98
N LEU A 845 -43.49 -1.66 -8.26
CA LEU A 845 -44.37 -2.53 -9.03
C LEU A 845 -43.53 -3.34 -10.03
N VAL A 846 -43.59 -4.65 -9.93
CA VAL A 846 -42.73 -5.59 -10.65
C VAL A 846 -43.59 -6.66 -11.32
N ASP A 847 -43.54 -6.78 -12.65
CA ASP A 847 -44.34 -7.75 -13.40
C ASP A 847 -43.81 -9.20 -13.20
N GLY A 848 -42.52 -9.37 -12.87
CA GLY A 848 -41.84 -10.64 -12.60
C GLY A 848 -41.61 -10.96 -11.12
N ASP A 849 -40.51 -11.68 -10.82
CA ASP A 849 -40.08 -12.03 -9.45
C ASP A 849 -39.34 -10.86 -8.75
N ILE A 850 -39.35 -10.84 -7.41
CA ILE A 850 -38.48 -9.98 -6.57
C ILE A 850 -37.60 -10.86 -5.67
N SER A 851 -36.29 -10.62 -5.68
CA SER A 851 -35.32 -11.29 -4.81
C SER A 851 -34.43 -10.30 -4.06
N ILE A 852 -34.42 -10.38 -2.73
CA ILE A 852 -33.57 -9.59 -1.82
C ILE A 852 -32.66 -10.57 -1.07
N LEU A 853 -31.37 -10.63 -1.42
CA LEU A 853 -30.46 -11.71 -1.03
C LEU A 853 -29.19 -11.17 -0.35
N ALA A 854 -28.93 -11.56 0.90
CA ALA A 854 -27.69 -11.23 1.61
C ALA A 854 -26.94 -12.51 2.02
N SER A 855 -25.64 -12.61 1.72
CA SER A 855 -24.81 -13.78 2.06
C SER A 855 -23.44 -13.37 2.60
N ASN A 856 -23.01 -13.98 3.71
CA ASN A 856 -21.80 -13.57 4.45
C ASN A 856 -20.98 -14.78 4.91
N ALA A 857 -19.82 -15.01 4.30
CA ALA A 857 -18.86 -16.04 4.69
C ALA A 857 -17.64 -15.41 5.38
N ALA A 858 -17.70 -15.26 6.70
CA ALA A 858 -16.71 -14.53 7.50
C ALA A 858 -15.88 -15.46 8.40
N THR A 859 -14.56 -15.36 8.36
CA THR A 859 -13.64 -16.11 9.24
C THR A 859 -12.67 -15.15 9.93
N SER A 860 -12.56 -15.28 11.26
CA SER A 860 -11.60 -14.55 12.10
C SER A 860 -10.80 -15.52 12.97
N VAL A 861 -9.46 -15.40 12.97
CA VAL A 861 -8.55 -16.23 13.77
C VAL A 861 -7.49 -15.36 14.43
N THR A 862 -7.27 -15.57 15.73
CA THR A 862 -6.16 -14.97 16.48
C THR A 862 -5.32 -16.02 17.19
N ASP A 863 -4.09 -16.23 16.73
CA ASP A 863 -3.09 -17.13 17.33
C ASP A 863 -1.99 -16.34 18.06
N ALA A 864 -1.72 -16.67 19.32
CA ALA A 864 -0.57 -16.15 20.07
C ALA A 864 0.22 -17.31 20.68
N LYS A 865 1.51 -17.41 20.38
CA LYS A 865 2.41 -18.47 20.83
C LYS A 865 3.70 -17.92 21.41
N ALA A 866 4.01 -18.34 22.63
CA ALA A 866 5.20 -17.95 23.36
C ALA A 866 6.01 -19.17 23.80
N SER A 867 7.34 -19.08 23.66
CA SER A 867 8.28 -20.11 24.08
C SER A 867 9.49 -19.49 24.78
N SER A 868 10.05 -20.21 25.74
CA SER A 868 11.22 -19.74 26.49
C SER A 868 12.06 -20.91 26.98
N ARG A 869 13.39 -20.77 27.04
CA ARG A 869 14.28 -21.75 27.70
C ARG A 869 15.40 -21.04 28.45
N GLY A 870 15.42 -21.19 29.78
CA GLY A 870 16.55 -20.87 30.64
C GLY A 870 17.45 -22.08 30.89
N GLY A 871 18.68 -21.85 31.36
CA GLY A 871 19.75 -22.84 31.55
C GLY A 871 20.25 -23.00 33.00
N LYS A 872 21.52 -23.39 33.16
CA LYS A 872 22.12 -23.81 34.45
C LYS A 872 22.80 -22.70 35.24
N LEU A 873 22.64 -22.74 36.58
CA LEU A 873 23.32 -21.87 37.56
C LEU A 873 24.82 -22.21 37.72
N ASP A 874 25.68 -21.19 37.73
CA ASP A 874 27.05 -21.28 38.27
C ASP A 874 27.10 -20.86 39.75
N ALA A 875 27.73 -21.70 40.59
CA ALA A 875 27.63 -21.62 42.04
C ALA A 875 28.65 -20.66 42.68
N ALA A 876 28.52 -19.36 42.45
CA ALA A 876 29.31 -18.31 43.10
C ALA A 876 28.43 -17.40 43.98
N ALA A 877 28.32 -17.71 45.28
CA ALA A 877 27.55 -16.91 46.22
C ALA A 877 28.24 -15.55 46.50
N GLY A 878 27.58 -14.45 46.13
CA GLY A 878 28.13 -13.10 46.22
C GLY A 878 27.12 -12.03 46.66
N ASP A 879 26.99 -11.85 47.98
CA ASP A 879 26.59 -10.57 48.61
C ASP A 879 25.16 -10.04 48.33
N ALA A 880 24.23 -10.90 47.89
CA ALA A 880 22.83 -10.55 47.62
C ALA A 880 22.06 -10.05 48.88
N ASP A 881 22.47 -10.45 50.08
CA ASP A 881 21.80 -10.13 51.35
C ASP A 881 21.64 -8.62 51.60
N LYS A 882 22.54 -7.78 51.06
CA LYS A 882 22.54 -6.33 51.32
C LYS A 882 21.29 -5.63 50.78
N ASN A 883 20.83 -5.98 49.58
CA ASN A 883 19.65 -5.35 48.99
C ASN A 883 18.35 -5.77 49.71
N VAL A 884 18.31 -6.99 50.25
CA VAL A 884 17.19 -7.48 51.06
C VAL A 884 17.19 -6.84 52.46
N ALA A 885 18.37 -6.65 53.06
CA ALA A 885 18.53 -6.00 54.36
C ALA A 885 18.19 -4.49 54.33
N ASP A 886 18.41 -3.80 53.21
CA ASP A 886 17.97 -2.41 53.04
C ASP A 886 16.46 -2.33 52.72
N ALA A 887 15.90 -3.25 51.93
CA ALA A 887 14.45 -3.33 51.70
C ALA A 887 13.65 -3.57 53.01
N LYS A 888 14.19 -4.36 53.95
CA LYS A 888 13.62 -4.56 55.30
C LYS A 888 13.45 -3.27 56.11
N LYS A 889 14.12 -2.15 55.78
CA LYS A 889 14.04 -0.89 56.54
C LYS A 889 12.87 0.01 56.14
N GLU A 890 12.30 -0.19 54.95
CA GLU A 890 11.21 0.65 54.42
C GLU A 890 9.83 -0.01 54.55
N VAL A 891 9.77 -1.34 54.66
CA VAL A 891 8.52 -2.07 54.90
C VAL A 891 8.15 -2.04 56.39
N ARG A 892 6.91 -1.63 56.67
CA ARG A 892 6.30 -1.64 58.00
C ARG A 892 5.09 -2.58 58.02
N ASP A 893 4.72 -3.06 59.20
CA ASP A 893 3.45 -3.75 59.39
C ASP A 893 2.24 -2.79 59.32
N ALA A 894 1.03 -3.33 59.49
CA ALA A 894 -0.22 -2.58 59.41
C ALA A 894 -0.40 -1.54 60.53
N ASP A 895 0.34 -1.68 61.64
CA ASP A 895 0.34 -0.73 62.78
C ASP A 895 1.54 0.25 62.72
N GLY A 896 2.40 0.12 61.71
CA GLY A 896 3.52 1.01 61.42
C GLY A 896 4.85 0.68 62.10
N GLN A 897 5.00 -0.51 62.70
CA GLN A 897 6.27 -0.99 63.26
C GLN A 897 7.19 -1.55 62.17
N VAL A 898 8.49 -1.62 62.45
CA VAL A 898 9.44 -2.37 61.61
C VAL A 898 9.36 -3.85 61.98
N ILE A 899 9.26 -4.72 60.99
CA ILE A 899 9.10 -6.17 61.19
C ILE A 899 10.43 -6.77 61.69
N ASP A 900 10.35 -7.57 62.75
CA ASP A 900 11.53 -8.12 63.44
C ASP A 900 12.17 -9.32 62.70
N ASP A 901 13.41 -9.67 63.05
CA ASP A 901 14.31 -10.37 62.12
C ASP A 901 14.09 -11.90 61.98
N ASP A 902 13.30 -12.52 62.87
CA ASP A 902 13.21 -13.98 63.09
C ASP A 902 12.21 -14.75 62.18
N ASP A 903 11.38 -14.08 61.36
CA ASP A 903 10.40 -14.76 60.49
C ASP A 903 11.09 -15.40 59.26
N PRO A 904 10.80 -16.66 58.88
CA PRO A 904 11.60 -17.40 57.89
C PRO A 904 11.37 -16.87 56.47
N LEU A 905 12.38 -16.15 55.96
CA LEU A 905 12.40 -15.59 54.62
C LEU A 905 12.01 -16.60 53.53
N ALA A 906 10.93 -16.29 52.80
CA ALA A 906 10.72 -16.81 51.46
C ALA A 906 11.81 -16.24 50.54
N LYS A 907 12.94 -16.96 50.42
CA LYS A 907 14.02 -16.59 49.49
C LYS A 907 13.47 -16.36 48.09
N SER A 908 13.82 -15.24 47.48
CA SER A 908 13.85 -15.11 46.03
C SER A 908 14.69 -16.27 45.46
N PRO A 909 14.28 -16.93 44.36
CA PRO A 909 15.08 -17.99 43.77
C PRO A 909 16.46 -17.48 43.31
N ASP A 910 17.51 -17.84 44.04
CA ASP A 910 18.90 -17.76 43.59
C ASP A 910 19.07 -18.79 42.45
N GLY A 911 18.69 -18.43 41.22
CA GLY A 911 18.65 -19.37 40.09
C GLY A 911 18.02 -18.83 38.81
N SER A 912 18.04 -19.67 37.78
CA SER A 912 17.57 -19.35 36.43
C SER A 912 16.04 -19.42 36.27
N MET A 913 15.52 -18.61 35.35
CA MET A 913 14.11 -18.32 35.11
C MET A 913 13.76 -18.50 33.63
N SER A 914 12.69 -19.24 33.34
CA SER A 914 12.07 -19.33 32.01
C SER A 914 10.61 -18.84 32.09
N VAL A 915 10.21 -17.89 31.25
CA VAL A 915 8.86 -17.30 31.26
C VAL A 915 8.29 -17.24 29.84
N ALA A 916 7.16 -17.89 29.60
CA ALA A 916 6.38 -17.81 28.37
C ALA A 916 4.99 -17.24 28.67
N GLY A 917 4.59 -16.16 27.99
CA GLY A 917 3.28 -15.53 28.14
C GLY A 917 2.59 -15.33 26.79
N ALA A 918 1.45 -16.00 26.59
CA ALA A 918 0.64 -15.88 25.38
C ALA A 918 -0.75 -15.31 25.71
N LEU A 919 -1.18 -14.26 25.00
CA LEU A 919 -2.52 -13.70 25.08
C LEU A 919 -3.09 -13.53 23.66
N ALA A 920 -4.15 -14.27 23.35
CA ALA A 920 -4.89 -14.19 22.10
C ALA A 920 -6.31 -13.67 22.38
N VAL A 921 -6.67 -12.56 21.73
CA VAL A 921 -8.00 -11.96 21.81
C VAL A 921 -8.59 -11.84 20.41
N ASN A 922 -9.64 -12.60 20.11
CA ASN A 922 -10.37 -12.54 18.86
C ASN A 922 -11.75 -11.93 19.08
N ILE A 923 -12.12 -10.92 18.29
CA ILE A 923 -13.45 -10.29 18.28
C ILE A 923 -14.00 -10.38 16.85
N GLY A 924 -14.78 -11.42 16.57
CA GLY A 924 -15.42 -11.61 15.28
C GLY A 924 -16.86 -11.09 15.31
N LYS A 925 -17.25 -10.27 14.33
CA LYS A 925 -18.65 -9.86 14.15
C LYS A 925 -19.08 -10.07 12.71
N ALA A 926 -20.19 -10.77 12.51
CA ALA A 926 -20.85 -10.85 11.22
C ALA A 926 -22.30 -10.36 11.35
N THR A 927 -22.69 -9.43 10.49
CA THR A 927 -24.08 -8.96 10.36
C THR A 927 -24.54 -9.22 8.94
N THR A 928 -25.69 -9.87 8.79
CA THR A 928 -26.30 -10.15 7.48
C THR A 928 -27.77 -9.74 7.53
N VAL A 929 -28.20 -8.83 6.68
CA VAL A 929 -29.57 -8.31 6.64
C VAL A 929 -30.11 -8.35 5.22
N ALA A 930 -31.29 -8.94 5.03
CA ALA A 930 -32.08 -8.85 3.80
C ALA A 930 -33.51 -8.40 4.16
N ARG A 931 -33.98 -7.25 3.67
CA ARG A 931 -35.33 -6.77 4.06
C ARG A 931 -36.03 -5.80 3.09
N GLN A 932 -37.36 -5.85 3.15
CA GLN A 932 -38.27 -4.76 2.76
C GLN A 932 -38.44 -3.82 3.97
N LYS A 933 -38.25 -2.52 3.77
CA LYS A 933 -38.33 -1.49 4.82
C LYS A 933 -39.76 -1.05 5.14
N THR A 934 -39.96 -0.55 6.36
CA THR A 934 -41.22 0.09 6.80
C THR A 934 -41.59 1.25 5.87
N GLY A 935 -42.77 1.16 5.26
CA GLY A 935 -43.33 2.21 4.39
C GLY A 935 -43.08 2.00 2.90
N SER A 936 -42.22 1.04 2.51
CA SER A 936 -42.05 0.65 1.11
C SER A 936 -43.12 -0.38 0.68
N ASP A 937 -43.87 -0.08 -0.37
CA ASP A 937 -44.89 -0.98 -0.93
C ASP A 937 -44.31 -1.85 -2.06
N LEU A 938 -44.30 -3.18 -1.91
CA LEU A 938 -43.76 -4.10 -2.91
C LEU A 938 -44.86 -4.96 -3.54
N THR A 939 -45.04 -4.83 -4.86
CA THR A 939 -45.94 -5.69 -5.66
C THR A 939 -45.16 -6.47 -6.71
N ALA A 940 -45.15 -7.80 -6.58
CA ALA A 940 -44.65 -8.76 -7.56
C ALA A 940 -45.80 -9.49 -8.28
N GLY A 941 -45.70 -9.59 -9.61
CA GLY A 941 -46.51 -10.51 -10.42
C GLY A 941 -46.08 -11.97 -10.24
N GLY A 942 -44.79 -12.19 -9.99
CA GLY A 942 -44.19 -13.45 -9.56
C GLY A 942 -44.13 -13.57 -8.03
N SER A 943 -43.09 -14.23 -7.54
CA SER A 943 -42.79 -14.48 -6.14
C SER A 943 -41.92 -13.40 -5.51
N LEU A 944 -41.98 -13.28 -4.18
CA LEU A 944 -41.03 -12.51 -3.37
C LEU A 944 -40.17 -13.47 -2.55
N ASN A 945 -38.85 -13.34 -2.67
CA ASN A 945 -37.87 -14.10 -1.90
C ASN A 945 -36.92 -13.16 -1.14
N ILE A 946 -36.91 -13.23 0.19
CA ILE A 946 -36.02 -12.47 1.06
C ILE A 946 -35.15 -13.47 1.82
N GLN A 947 -33.83 -13.43 1.62
CA GLN A 947 -32.91 -14.43 2.18
C GLN A 947 -31.67 -13.80 2.79
N ALA A 948 -31.33 -14.17 4.02
CA ALA A 948 -30.11 -13.77 4.72
C ALA A 948 -29.35 -15.00 5.22
N LEU A 949 -28.18 -15.30 4.62
CA LEU A 949 -27.34 -16.45 4.97
C LEU A 949 -26.01 -16.03 5.60
N VAL A 950 -25.53 -16.83 6.56
CA VAL A 950 -24.23 -16.63 7.20
C VAL A 950 -23.46 -17.95 7.35
N GLN A 951 -22.14 -17.89 7.15
CA GLN A 951 -21.19 -18.89 7.62
C GLN A 951 -20.04 -18.16 8.32
N ALA A 952 -20.12 -18.08 9.64
CA ALA A 952 -19.21 -17.34 10.49
C ALA A 952 -18.32 -18.25 11.34
N ASN A 953 -17.02 -18.01 11.30
CA ASN A 953 -16.02 -18.64 12.17
C ASN A 953 -15.25 -17.58 12.98
N ALA A 954 -15.10 -17.79 14.29
CA ALA A 954 -14.34 -16.88 15.13
C ALA A 954 -13.54 -17.65 16.19
N ASN A 955 -12.22 -17.59 16.14
CA ASN A 955 -11.34 -18.45 16.91
C ASN A 955 -10.18 -17.68 17.59
N ALA A 956 -9.88 -18.02 18.85
CA ALA A 956 -8.70 -17.55 19.58
C ALA A 956 -7.87 -18.73 20.13
N LYS A 957 -6.54 -18.66 20.02
CA LYS A 957 -5.63 -19.70 20.55
C LYS A 957 -4.40 -19.06 21.20
N ALA A 958 -4.20 -19.33 22.48
CA ALA A 958 -2.98 -18.97 23.22
C ALA A 958 -2.15 -20.23 23.55
N ASP A 959 -0.88 -20.27 23.16
CA ASP A 959 0.05 -21.38 23.40
C ASP A 959 1.33 -20.89 24.10
N ALA A 960 1.41 -21.10 25.41
CA ALA A 960 2.59 -20.96 26.24
C ALA A 960 3.07 -22.32 26.78
N SER A 961 2.91 -23.40 26.00
CA SER A 961 3.37 -24.75 26.36
C SER A 961 4.90 -24.89 26.31
N ALA A 962 5.56 -24.15 25.44
CA ALA A 962 6.95 -24.33 25.03
C ALA A 962 7.98 -23.65 25.98
N VAL A 963 7.83 -23.87 27.29
CA VAL A 963 8.81 -23.45 28.33
C VAL A 963 10.04 -24.38 28.39
N THR A 964 10.03 -25.45 27.59
CA THR A 964 11.20 -26.26 27.17
C THR A 964 11.00 -26.74 25.73
N ILE A 965 12.06 -26.69 24.92
CA ILE A 965 12.06 -27.25 23.55
C ILE A 965 11.93 -28.80 23.62
N PRO A 966 11.18 -29.47 22.73
CA PRO A 966 11.12 -30.93 22.66
C PRO A 966 12.51 -31.57 22.50
N PRO A 967 12.78 -32.75 23.09
CA PRO A 967 14.11 -33.38 23.06
C PRO A 967 14.68 -33.62 21.64
N ASP A 968 13.80 -33.81 20.66
CA ASP A 968 14.18 -34.18 19.29
C ASP A 968 14.62 -32.97 18.43
N GLU A 969 14.40 -31.72 18.91
CA GLU A 969 14.87 -30.47 18.29
C GLU A 969 16.05 -29.85 19.05
N VAL A 970 16.84 -30.66 19.76
CA VAL A 970 17.97 -30.20 20.59
C VAL A 970 19.32 -30.36 19.86
N PRO A 971 19.96 -29.26 19.41
CA PRO A 971 21.40 -29.25 19.18
C PRO A 971 22.16 -29.79 20.39
N THR A 972 23.07 -30.73 20.17
CA THR A 972 23.69 -31.59 21.20
C THR A 972 24.72 -30.89 22.11
N THR A 973 24.64 -29.56 22.22
CA THR A 973 25.60 -28.66 22.90
C THR A 973 24.91 -27.66 23.86
N LEU A 974 23.63 -27.85 24.17
CA LEU A 974 22.82 -26.88 24.92
C LEU A 974 22.70 -27.23 26.43
N PRO A 975 22.52 -26.21 27.31
CA PRO A 975 22.60 -26.39 28.77
C PRO A 975 21.36 -27.04 29.42
N ASP A 976 21.57 -27.63 30.61
CA ASP A 976 20.54 -28.18 31.50
C ASP A 976 19.40 -27.19 31.79
N PRO A 977 18.14 -27.65 31.99
CA PRO A 977 16.95 -26.79 32.11
C PRO A 977 16.96 -25.85 33.33
N SER A 978 16.18 -24.77 33.21
CA SER A 978 16.04 -23.73 34.23
C SER A 978 15.48 -24.22 35.56
N GLN A 979 15.87 -23.54 36.64
CA GLN A 979 15.41 -23.84 37.99
C GLN A 979 13.91 -23.50 38.19
N THR A 980 13.45 -22.39 37.63
CA THR A 980 12.07 -21.90 37.75
C THR A 980 11.46 -21.64 36.37
N GLY A 981 10.22 -22.05 36.16
CA GLY A 981 9.53 -22.00 34.86
C GLY A 981 8.08 -21.53 34.99
N VAL A 982 7.67 -20.59 34.16
CA VAL A 982 6.35 -19.94 34.21
C VAL A 982 5.75 -19.90 32.79
N GLY A 983 4.76 -20.74 32.52
CA GLY A 983 3.92 -20.65 31.32
C GLY A 983 2.57 -20.04 31.66
N VAL A 984 2.13 -19.03 30.92
CA VAL A 984 0.79 -18.43 31.05
C VAL A 984 0.14 -18.25 29.68
N ALA A 985 -1.02 -18.85 29.48
CA ALA A 985 -1.81 -18.72 28.26
C ALA A 985 -3.22 -18.21 28.56
N ILE A 986 -3.64 -17.17 27.84
CA ILE A 986 -4.97 -16.58 27.94
C ILE A 986 -5.60 -16.49 26.54
N GLY A 987 -6.61 -17.33 26.28
CA GLY A 987 -7.43 -17.26 25.08
C GLY A 987 -8.76 -16.55 25.37
N ILE A 988 -9.13 -15.57 24.55
CA ILE A 988 -10.43 -14.90 24.64
C ILE A 988 -11.01 -14.80 23.23
N ASN A 989 -12.15 -15.43 22.99
CA ASN A 989 -12.93 -15.27 21.76
C ASN A 989 -14.26 -14.59 22.08
N ALA A 990 -14.64 -13.59 21.30
CA ALA A 990 -15.88 -12.84 21.42
C ALA A 990 -16.58 -12.74 20.06
N ALA A 991 -17.51 -13.64 19.79
CA ALA A 991 -18.29 -13.68 18.56
C ALA A 991 -19.65 -12.97 18.72
N ARG A 992 -20.01 -12.09 17.78
CA ARG A 992 -21.39 -11.60 17.63
C ARG A 992 -21.87 -11.77 16.19
N ILE A 993 -22.74 -12.75 15.98
CA ILE A 993 -23.40 -13.01 14.72
C ILE A 993 -24.85 -12.50 14.79
N THR A 994 -25.34 -11.89 13.72
CA THR A 994 -26.71 -11.36 13.63
C THR A 994 -27.21 -11.47 12.19
N THR A 995 -28.15 -12.38 11.95
CA THR A 995 -28.72 -12.67 10.63
C THR A 995 -30.21 -12.35 10.64
N GLN A 996 -30.68 -11.50 9.74
CA GLN A 996 -32.07 -11.04 9.70
C GLN A 996 -32.62 -11.08 8.26
N ALA A 997 -33.71 -11.79 8.04
CA ALA A 997 -34.50 -11.75 6.81
C ALA A 997 -35.93 -11.31 7.14
N GLY A 998 -36.51 -10.32 6.45
CA GLY A 998 -37.88 -9.96 6.80
C GLY A 998 -38.57 -8.86 5.99
N ILE A 999 -39.84 -8.69 6.31
CA ILE A 999 -40.68 -7.55 5.93
C ILE A 999 -40.89 -6.73 7.20
N GLU A 1000 -40.50 -5.45 7.19
CA GLU A 1000 -40.73 -4.56 8.33
C GLU A 1000 -42.19 -4.12 8.45
N GLY A 1001 -42.58 -3.68 9.65
CA GLY A 1001 -43.98 -3.39 9.99
C GLY A 1001 -44.57 -2.18 9.25
N ASN A 1002 -45.88 -2.19 9.03
CA ASN A 1002 -46.66 -1.17 8.30
C ASN A 1002 -46.30 -1.00 6.81
N SER A 1003 -45.77 -2.04 6.17
CA SER A 1003 -45.51 -2.09 4.71
C SER A 1003 -46.62 -2.88 4.00
N GLU A 1004 -47.00 -2.51 2.77
CA GLU A 1004 -47.83 -3.38 1.93
C GLU A 1004 -46.96 -4.29 1.04
N THR A 1005 -47.31 -5.58 0.97
CA THR A 1005 -46.56 -6.58 0.21
C THR A 1005 -47.53 -7.50 -0.54
N SER A 1006 -47.35 -7.62 -1.85
CA SER A 1006 -48.28 -8.31 -2.74
C SER A 1006 -47.51 -9.21 -3.70
N ALA A 1007 -47.71 -10.54 -3.65
CA ALA A 1007 -46.93 -11.48 -4.47
C ALA A 1007 -47.71 -12.78 -4.77
N ALA A 1008 -47.29 -13.56 -5.76
CA ALA A 1008 -47.86 -14.89 -5.99
C ALA A 1008 -47.58 -15.86 -4.83
N SER A 1009 -46.37 -15.79 -4.27
CA SER A 1009 -45.90 -16.49 -3.06
C SER A 1009 -44.83 -15.63 -2.36
N ILE A 1010 -44.63 -15.85 -1.06
CA ILE A 1010 -43.65 -15.11 -0.24
C ILE A 1010 -42.77 -16.12 0.51
N SER A 1011 -41.46 -15.96 0.40
CA SER A 1011 -40.43 -16.76 1.07
C SER A 1011 -39.49 -15.84 1.85
N ILE A 1012 -39.32 -16.11 3.14
CA ILE A 1012 -38.39 -15.42 4.04
C ILE A 1012 -37.52 -16.48 4.71
N ASP A 1013 -36.21 -16.45 4.47
CA ASP A 1013 -35.26 -17.45 5.00
C ASP A 1013 -34.01 -16.78 5.62
N ALA A 1014 -33.86 -16.89 6.94
CA ALA A 1014 -32.69 -16.41 7.66
C ALA A 1014 -31.91 -17.58 8.27
N GLY A 1015 -30.59 -17.64 8.12
CA GLY A 1015 -29.84 -18.64 8.88
C GLY A 1015 -28.41 -18.95 8.49
N THR A 1016 -27.94 -20.09 8.97
CA THR A 1016 -26.75 -20.77 8.46
C THR A 1016 -27.04 -21.32 7.06
N ASP A 1017 -26.11 -21.16 6.12
CA ASP A 1017 -26.23 -21.73 4.76
C ASP A 1017 -26.42 -23.27 4.82
N ALA A 1018 -27.54 -23.74 4.27
CA ALA A 1018 -27.97 -25.13 4.29
C ALA A 1018 -27.30 -26.02 3.22
N ASP A 1019 -26.74 -25.43 2.16
CA ASP A 1019 -25.93 -26.16 1.18
C ASP A 1019 -24.46 -26.27 1.63
N SER A 1020 -24.06 -25.45 2.61
CA SER A 1020 -22.75 -25.54 3.26
C SER A 1020 -22.67 -26.73 4.22
N SER A 1021 -21.53 -27.43 4.23
CA SER A 1021 -21.33 -28.63 5.06
C SER A 1021 -20.84 -28.34 6.49
N GLN A 1022 -20.87 -27.09 6.94
CA GLN A 1022 -20.25 -26.64 8.19
C GLN A 1022 -21.17 -25.71 9.00
N ASP A 1023 -21.37 -26.04 10.28
CA ASP A 1023 -22.01 -25.16 11.26
C ASP A 1023 -21.10 -23.95 11.54
N ASN A 1024 -21.67 -22.82 12.02
CA ASN A 1024 -20.85 -21.70 12.49
C ASN A 1024 -19.93 -22.15 13.65
N SER A 1025 -18.63 -21.88 13.60
CA SER A 1025 -17.66 -22.42 14.57
C SER A 1025 -16.97 -21.34 15.40
N PHE A 1026 -17.09 -21.45 16.73
CA PHE A 1026 -16.54 -20.48 17.68
C PHE A 1026 -15.68 -21.18 18.73
N ALA A 1027 -14.36 -20.98 18.70
CA ALA A 1027 -13.44 -21.64 19.63
C ALA A 1027 -12.54 -20.67 20.41
N SER A 1028 -12.23 -21.03 21.65
CA SER A 1028 -11.18 -20.38 22.44
C SER A 1028 -10.31 -21.43 23.14
N GLU A 1029 -9.01 -21.45 22.82
CA GLU A 1029 -8.04 -22.40 23.37
C GLU A 1029 -6.91 -21.68 24.14
N ALA A 1030 -6.49 -22.27 25.27
CA ALA A 1030 -5.35 -21.82 26.05
C ALA A 1030 -4.51 -23.01 26.52
N ILE A 1031 -3.26 -23.10 26.10
CA ILE A 1031 -2.32 -24.19 26.43
C ILE A 1031 -1.13 -23.59 27.18
N SER A 1032 -0.82 -24.07 28.38
CA SER A 1032 0.32 -23.63 29.19
C SER A 1032 1.20 -24.79 29.64
N GLY A 1033 2.50 -24.54 29.79
CA GLY A 1033 3.50 -25.54 30.14
C GLY A 1033 4.60 -24.98 31.02
N ALA A 1034 5.19 -25.83 31.88
CA ALA A 1034 6.45 -25.52 32.57
C ALA A 1034 7.30 -26.79 32.73
N GLY A 1035 8.49 -26.81 32.13
CA GLY A 1035 9.43 -27.94 32.21
C GLY A 1035 10.71 -27.59 32.96
N VAL A 1036 10.71 -27.80 34.27
CA VAL A 1036 11.76 -27.27 35.17
C VAL A 1036 11.94 -28.13 36.42
N ASP A 1037 13.10 -28.00 37.06
CA ASP A 1037 13.54 -28.94 38.09
C ASP A 1037 13.15 -28.53 39.53
N LYS A 1038 12.90 -27.23 39.80
CA LYS A 1038 12.53 -26.77 41.16
C LYS A 1038 11.12 -26.19 41.26
N VAL A 1039 10.75 -25.20 40.45
CA VAL A 1039 9.47 -24.48 40.61
C VAL A 1039 8.77 -24.27 39.27
N GLY A 1040 7.71 -25.03 39.00
CA GLY A 1040 6.88 -24.90 37.79
C GLY A 1040 5.54 -24.20 38.06
N PHE A 1041 5.17 -23.25 37.22
CA PHE A 1041 3.84 -22.63 37.18
C PHE A 1041 3.29 -22.68 35.74
N ALA A 1042 2.09 -23.24 35.54
CA ALA A 1042 1.46 -23.36 34.23
C ALA A 1042 -0.01 -22.92 34.29
N GLY A 1043 -0.28 -21.65 34.01
CA GLY A 1043 -1.64 -21.09 34.07
C GLY A 1043 -2.32 -21.03 32.71
N ALA A 1044 -3.47 -21.69 32.55
CA ALA A 1044 -4.33 -21.57 31.37
C ALA A 1044 -5.69 -20.97 31.72
N LEU A 1045 -6.09 -19.92 31.01
CA LEU A 1045 -7.42 -19.33 31.05
C LEU A 1045 -8.00 -19.26 29.64
N THR A 1046 -9.19 -19.80 29.41
CA THR A 1046 -9.92 -19.60 28.17
C THR A 1046 -11.33 -19.05 28.42
N ILE A 1047 -11.76 -18.11 27.58
CA ILE A 1047 -13.08 -17.48 27.64
C ILE A 1047 -13.66 -17.42 26.22
N ASN A 1048 -14.65 -18.25 25.91
CA ASN A 1048 -15.46 -18.17 24.71
C ASN A 1048 -16.79 -17.46 25.02
N LEU A 1049 -17.05 -16.33 24.35
CA LEU A 1049 -18.24 -15.48 24.50
C LEU A 1049 -18.92 -15.39 23.13
N VAL A 1050 -20.12 -15.95 22.99
CA VAL A 1050 -20.83 -16.00 21.72
C VAL A 1050 -22.23 -15.43 21.87
N ARG A 1051 -22.62 -14.53 20.95
CA ARG A 1051 -24.03 -14.28 20.63
C ARG A 1051 -24.25 -14.59 19.16
N ASN A 1052 -25.27 -15.37 18.86
CA ASN A 1052 -25.61 -15.74 17.50
C ASN A 1052 -27.13 -15.74 17.34
N ASN A 1053 -27.66 -14.67 16.75
CA ASN A 1053 -29.09 -14.43 16.64
C ASN A 1053 -29.53 -14.49 15.17
N VAL A 1054 -30.49 -15.37 14.89
CA VAL A 1054 -31.15 -15.50 13.58
C VAL A 1054 -32.62 -15.11 13.74
N LEU A 1055 -33.09 -14.18 12.92
CA LEU A 1055 -34.47 -13.71 12.87
C LEU A 1055 -35.02 -13.79 11.44
N ALA A 1056 -36.15 -14.46 11.27
CA ALA A 1056 -36.98 -14.40 10.07
C ALA A 1056 -38.35 -13.81 10.47
N ASN A 1057 -38.77 -12.65 9.94
CA ASN A 1057 -39.97 -11.98 10.44
C ASN A 1057 -40.85 -11.35 9.36
N VAL A 1058 -42.16 -11.36 9.62
CA VAL A 1058 -43.12 -10.40 9.07
C VAL A 1058 -43.56 -9.50 10.23
N GLY A 1059 -43.15 -8.22 10.20
CA GLY A 1059 -43.31 -7.28 11.30
C GLY A 1059 -44.75 -6.79 11.54
N THR A 1060 -44.99 -6.28 12.75
CA THR A 1060 -46.31 -5.81 13.20
C THR A 1060 -46.99 -4.88 12.20
N GLY A 1061 -48.23 -5.20 11.83
CA GLY A 1061 -49.07 -4.36 10.96
C GLY A 1061 -48.70 -4.38 9.47
N ALA A 1062 -47.81 -5.24 9.00
CA ALA A 1062 -47.60 -5.46 7.56
C ALA A 1062 -48.85 -6.08 6.90
N ASN A 1063 -49.14 -5.71 5.65
CA ASN A 1063 -50.31 -6.19 4.91
C ASN A 1063 -49.88 -7.08 3.74
N LEU A 1064 -50.30 -8.35 3.75
CA LEU A 1064 -49.91 -9.36 2.76
C LEU A 1064 -51.07 -9.72 1.81
N GLU A 1065 -50.92 -9.43 0.52
CA GLU A 1065 -51.83 -9.89 -0.54
C GLU A 1065 -51.19 -10.97 -1.42
N PHE A 1066 -52.02 -11.89 -1.92
CA PHE A 1066 -51.58 -13.01 -2.75
C PHE A 1066 -52.24 -12.96 -4.13
N THR A 1067 -51.54 -12.41 -5.12
CA THR A 1067 -52.10 -11.94 -6.40
C THR A 1067 -52.59 -13.04 -7.35
N ASN A 1068 -52.05 -14.26 -7.24
CA ASN A 1068 -52.24 -15.30 -8.26
C ASN A 1068 -53.71 -15.79 -8.36
N ALA A 1069 -54.18 -16.00 -9.59
CA ALA A 1069 -55.48 -16.62 -9.88
C ALA A 1069 -55.45 -18.15 -9.79
N ASP A 1070 -54.26 -18.76 -9.91
CA ASP A 1070 -54.05 -20.17 -9.60
C ASP A 1070 -54.02 -20.35 -8.08
N THR A 1071 -54.99 -21.11 -7.56
CA THR A 1071 -55.15 -21.39 -6.12
C THR A 1071 -54.25 -22.52 -5.63
N SER A 1072 -53.16 -22.86 -6.32
CA SER A 1072 -52.18 -23.87 -5.88
C SER A 1072 -50.91 -23.28 -5.25
N ASN A 1073 -50.55 -22.02 -5.53
CA ASN A 1073 -49.23 -21.47 -5.17
C ASN A 1073 -49.25 -20.33 -4.12
N LYS A 1074 -50.38 -20.04 -3.46
CA LYS A 1074 -50.52 -18.91 -2.50
C LYS A 1074 -49.87 -19.22 -1.14
N ASN A 1075 -48.55 -19.30 -1.11
CA ASN A 1075 -47.81 -19.83 0.04
C ASN A 1075 -46.98 -18.73 0.73
N LEU A 1076 -46.95 -18.78 2.07
CA LEU A 1076 -46.05 -17.98 2.91
C LEU A 1076 -45.12 -18.92 3.69
N SER A 1077 -43.81 -18.79 3.46
CA SER A 1077 -42.77 -19.46 4.24
C SER A 1077 -41.96 -18.43 5.03
N VAL A 1078 -41.83 -18.62 6.33
CA VAL A 1078 -40.95 -17.86 7.21
C VAL A 1078 -40.07 -18.85 7.98
N THR A 1079 -38.80 -18.95 7.60
CA THR A 1079 -37.87 -19.95 8.12
C THR A 1079 -36.65 -19.30 8.77
N SER A 1080 -36.34 -19.73 9.98
CA SER A 1080 -35.08 -19.41 10.67
C SER A 1080 -34.30 -20.70 10.95
N ARG A 1081 -33.00 -20.75 10.60
CA ARG A 1081 -32.12 -21.90 10.88
C ARG A 1081 -30.82 -21.44 11.52
N ASN A 1082 -30.55 -21.85 12.76
CA ASN A 1082 -29.31 -21.47 13.43
C ASN A 1082 -28.49 -22.70 13.85
N ALA A 1083 -27.32 -22.87 13.25
CA ALA A 1083 -26.36 -23.91 13.62
C ALA A 1083 -25.07 -23.29 14.21
N ALA A 1084 -24.62 -23.77 15.36
CA ALA A 1084 -23.43 -23.25 16.05
C ALA A 1084 -22.68 -24.31 16.87
N LYS A 1085 -21.35 -24.35 16.72
CA LYS A 1085 -20.41 -25.18 17.49
C LYS A 1085 -19.52 -24.28 18.36
N ASN A 1086 -19.57 -24.48 19.67
CA ASN A 1086 -18.95 -23.58 20.66
C ASN A 1086 -17.94 -24.33 21.52
N GLU A 1087 -16.64 -24.02 21.45
CA GLU A 1087 -15.59 -24.77 22.14
C GLU A 1087 -14.69 -23.90 23.02
N ALA A 1088 -14.42 -24.36 24.25
CA ALA A 1088 -13.53 -23.68 25.18
C ALA A 1088 -12.60 -24.69 25.87
N THR A 1089 -11.32 -24.72 25.50
CA THR A 1089 -10.31 -25.66 26.03
C THR A 1089 -9.18 -24.92 26.75
N ALA A 1090 -8.99 -25.17 28.04
CA ALA A 1090 -7.82 -24.76 28.82
C ALA A 1090 -7.01 -25.97 29.26
N THR A 1091 -5.73 -26.01 28.92
CA THR A 1091 -4.80 -27.08 29.30
C THR A 1091 -3.58 -26.49 30.00
N SER A 1092 -3.26 -27.02 31.17
CA SER A 1092 -2.03 -26.72 31.91
C SER A 1092 -1.22 -27.98 32.12
N SER A 1093 0.09 -27.89 31.93
CA SER A 1093 0.99 -29.05 32.08
C SER A 1093 2.29 -28.67 32.77
N ILE A 1094 2.82 -29.56 33.61
CA ILE A 1094 4.12 -29.39 34.26
C ILE A 1094 4.93 -30.67 34.06
N THR A 1095 6.03 -30.55 33.32
CA THR A 1095 6.95 -31.63 32.99
C THR A 1095 8.15 -31.62 33.94
N ASN A 1096 9.02 -32.63 33.85
CA ASN A 1096 10.24 -32.82 34.65
C ASN A 1096 10.07 -33.04 36.18
N SER A 1097 8.84 -32.96 36.72
CA SER A 1097 8.53 -33.23 38.14
C SER A 1097 9.27 -32.31 39.14
N PRO A 1098 9.05 -30.98 39.09
CA PRO A 1098 9.73 -30.03 39.96
C PRO A 1098 9.49 -30.27 41.45
N THR A 1099 10.34 -29.75 42.33
CA THR A 1099 10.10 -29.77 43.79
C THR A 1099 8.79 -29.05 44.22
N LYS A 1100 8.25 -28.16 43.37
CA LYS A 1100 6.94 -27.49 43.53
C LYS A 1100 6.32 -27.24 42.15
N GLY A 1101 5.09 -27.68 41.93
CA GLY A 1101 4.33 -27.43 40.70
C GLY A 1101 2.92 -26.91 40.98
N ILE A 1102 2.49 -25.87 40.26
CA ILE A 1102 1.12 -25.32 40.34
C ILE A 1102 0.59 -25.08 38.92
N GLY A 1103 -0.36 -25.90 38.48
CA GLY A 1103 -0.96 -25.81 37.13
C GLY A 1103 -2.48 -25.62 37.17
N PRO A 1104 -3.00 -24.38 37.25
CA PRO A 1104 -4.43 -24.10 37.16
C PRO A 1104 -4.88 -23.97 35.71
N ALA A 1105 -5.99 -24.63 35.37
CA ALA A 1105 -6.72 -24.42 34.13
C ALA A 1105 -8.15 -23.95 34.43
N ILE A 1106 -8.60 -22.91 33.74
CA ILE A 1106 -9.95 -22.34 33.83
C ILE A 1106 -10.50 -22.21 32.42
N ALA A 1107 -11.69 -22.77 32.17
CA ALA A 1107 -12.41 -22.61 30.92
C ALA A 1107 -13.82 -22.08 31.17
N ALA A 1108 -14.20 -21.02 30.46
CA ALA A 1108 -15.54 -20.48 30.43
C ALA A 1108 -16.05 -20.49 28.98
N ASN A 1109 -17.25 -21.04 28.77
CA ASN A 1109 -17.96 -21.03 27.50
C ASN A 1109 -19.36 -20.49 27.75
N ILE A 1110 -19.70 -19.37 27.12
CA ILE A 1110 -20.95 -18.65 27.32
C ILE A 1110 -21.52 -18.33 25.94
N ALA A 1111 -22.60 -18.99 25.55
CA ALA A 1111 -23.26 -18.78 24.27
C ALA A 1111 -24.73 -18.40 24.44
N ASP A 1112 -25.13 -17.37 23.70
CA ASP A 1112 -26.46 -16.77 23.59
C ASP A 1112 -26.92 -17.01 22.14
N ASN A 1113 -27.48 -18.20 21.87
CA ASN A 1113 -27.91 -18.61 20.53
C ASN A 1113 -29.43 -18.51 20.41
N SER A 1114 -29.93 -17.88 19.35
CA SER A 1114 -31.35 -17.68 19.11
C SER A 1114 -31.73 -17.95 17.64
N SER A 1115 -32.84 -18.63 17.42
CA SER A 1115 -33.45 -18.86 16.11
C SER A 1115 -34.94 -18.54 16.26
N VAL A 1116 -35.40 -17.52 15.56
CA VAL A 1116 -36.75 -16.96 15.71
C VAL A 1116 -37.37 -16.77 14.33
N ALA A 1117 -38.49 -17.44 14.08
CA ALA A 1117 -39.35 -17.19 12.94
C ALA A 1117 -40.70 -16.67 13.43
N THR A 1118 -41.14 -15.49 13.00
CA THR A 1118 -42.42 -14.89 13.40
C THR A 1118 -43.23 -14.33 12.23
N VAL A 1119 -44.54 -14.38 12.42
CA VAL A 1119 -45.49 -13.45 11.81
C VAL A 1119 -46.10 -12.72 13.01
N ASP A 1120 -45.83 -11.43 13.11
CA ASP A 1120 -46.11 -10.64 14.33
C ASP A 1120 -47.60 -10.26 14.44
N ASP A 1121 -47.95 -9.48 15.46
CA ASP A 1121 -49.34 -9.07 15.67
C ASP A 1121 -49.83 -8.08 14.60
N GLN A 1122 -51.14 -8.02 14.39
CA GLN A 1122 -51.80 -7.11 13.44
C GLN A 1122 -51.39 -7.29 11.95
N VAL A 1123 -50.57 -8.29 11.60
CA VAL A 1123 -50.35 -8.68 10.19
C VAL A 1123 -51.67 -9.08 9.55
N THR A 1124 -52.02 -8.45 8.42
CA THR A 1124 -53.26 -8.71 7.68
C THR A 1124 -53.03 -9.54 6.43
N PHE A 1125 -54.00 -10.39 6.10
CA PHE A 1125 -54.00 -11.18 4.86
C PHE A 1125 -55.16 -10.71 3.97
N GLY A 1126 -54.85 -10.07 2.84
CA GLY A 1126 -55.84 -9.55 1.89
C GLY A 1126 -56.62 -10.65 1.16
N SER A 1127 -56.07 -11.86 1.08
CA SER A 1127 -56.76 -13.04 0.53
C SER A 1127 -56.39 -14.33 1.27
N SER A 1128 -56.99 -15.46 0.89
CA SER A 1128 -56.70 -16.76 1.51
C SER A 1128 -55.32 -17.29 1.11
N VAL A 1129 -54.43 -17.42 2.08
CA VAL A 1129 -53.21 -18.24 2.00
C VAL A 1129 -53.59 -19.72 1.91
N ASN A 1130 -52.86 -20.49 1.10
CA ASN A 1130 -52.96 -21.95 1.03
C ASN A 1130 -52.18 -22.58 2.19
N ASP A 1131 -50.85 -22.51 2.11
CA ASP A 1131 -49.92 -23.06 3.09
C ASP A 1131 -49.17 -21.91 3.78
N LEU A 1132 -49.31 -21.84 5.11
CA LEU A 1132 -48.51 -21.00 5.99
C LEU A 1132 -47.51 -21.90 6.73
N THR A 1133 -46.22 -21.75 6.44
CA THR A 1133 -45.14 -22.46 7.11
C THR A 1133 -44.30 -21.46 7.90
N VAL A 1134 -44.23 -21.66 9.22
CA VAL A 1134 -43.33 -20.90 10.11
C VAL A 1134 -42.44 -21.91 10.83
N THR A 1135 -41.13 -21.84 10.60
CA THR A 1135 -40.16 -22.86 11.03
C THR A 1135 -38.96 -22.20 11.71
N ALA A 1136 -38.61 -22.67 12.91
CA ALA A 1136 -37.45 -22.19 13.65
C ALA A 1136 -36.61 -23.38 14.12
N ASP A 1137 -35.56 -23.69 13.36
CA ASP A 1137 -34.61 -24.76 13.63
C ASP A 1137 -33.37 -24.24 14.36
N GLY A 1138 -32.86 -25.04 15.29
CA GLY A 1138 -31.69 -24.71 16.10
C GLY A 1138 -30.84 -25.94 16.43
N LYS A 1139 -29.54 -25.89 16.10
CA LYS A 1139 -28.55 -26.94 16.36
C LYS A 1139 -27.35 -26.33 17.08
N TYR A 1140 -27.22 -26.59 18.37
CA TYR A 1140 -26.21 -25.93 19.22
C TYR A 1140 -25.35 -26.97 19.94
N ASP A 1141 -24.11 -27.14 19.47
CA ASP A 1141 -23.10 -27.95 20.13
C ASP A 1141 -22.22 -27.07 21.02
N MET A 1142 -21.91 -27.54 22.23
CA MET A 1142 -21.04 -26.84 23.18
C MET A 1142 -20.10 -27.82 23.91
N SER A 1143 -18.80 -27.53 23.88
CA SER A 1143 -17.76 -28.26 24.62
C SER A 1143 -16.99 -27.31 25.53
N THR A 1144 -16.69 -27.75 26.76
CA THR A 1144 -15.86 -27.00 27.70
C THR A 1144 -14.93 -27.98 28.42
N GLN A 1145 -13.63 -27.74 28.37
CA GLN A 1145 -12.60 -28.60 28.94
C GLN A 1145 -11.56 -27.78 29.69
N ALA A 1146 -11.29 -28.14 30.95
CA ALA A 1146 -10.23 -27.58 31.77
C ALA A 1146 -9.36 -28.71 32.33
N ILE A 1147 -8.10 -28.81 31.89
CA ILE A 1147 -7.13 -29.82 32.31
C ILE A 1147 -6.09 -29.16 33.21
N GLY A 1148 -6.28 -29.30 34.51
CA GLY A 1148 -5.32 -28.89 35.54
C GLY A 1148 -4.18 -29.90 35.67
N GLY A 1149 -2.92 -29.45 35.58
CA GLY A 1149 -1.74 -30.32 35.62
C GLY A 1149 -0.69 -29.86 36.62
N ALA A 1150 -0.65 -30.48 37.81
CA ALA A 1150 0.36 -30.21 38.83
C ALA A 1150 1.17 -31.48 39.18
N THR A 1151 2.49 -31.36 39.17
CA THR A 1151 3.44 -32.41 39.54
C THR A 1151 4.42 -31.88 40.59
N ALA A 1152 4.74 -32.70 41.59
CA ALA A 1152 5.71 -32.39 42.65
C ALA A 1152 6.40 -33.67 43.16
N GLN A 1153 7.66 -33.57 43.59
CA GLN A 1153 8.40 -34.61 44.32
C GLN A 1153 8.64 -34.21 45.78
#